data_AF-A0A482VAB6-F1
#
_entry.id   AF-A0A482VAB6-F1
#
_cell.length_a   1.000
_cell.length_b   1.000
_cell.length_c   1.000
_cell.angle_alpha   90.00
_cell.angle_beta   90.00
_cell.angle_gamma   90.00
#
_symmetry.space_group_name_H-M   'P 1'
#
loop_
_entity.id
_entity.type
_entity.pdbx_description
1 polymer ?
#
loop_
_entity_poly.entity_id
_entity_poly.type
_entity_poly.pdbx_seq_one_letter_code
_entity_poly.pdbx_strand_id
1 'polypeptide(L)'
;METLKERHDILTFLKSISQEQGMQDYTITNVSTNEKGDGFQAEFFMVTIKDTASDKHLDIALKTAFIIDNIRNMLPVRSTFENEVYFYSEVYPLFKQFERKHEIFEDIKYVPKCFKVSLEDHSEMLALENLKVSGFEVFDRMSFLDHDHISFIFKTYGRFHAYSFALCDQQPEEYKKLVGGFANVYEKFMSDETDFFKKLFGTNVAMAMEYLIPGEDDEIINQFHKYENDGVCRIFEEVVTENCEYSAILHGDCWSNNIMFKYDKTENGKKLVDMRLIDWQGIKVGSPVCDLSYCLYSGTCKDVFDNLDEYLKIYYESFSSFLKKLGSDPEKLFPFEAFKEQWKKFAKFGMFMAFGILKMKMTPKNDCPDSFVGLDIDDVVTKMNTLKFNEDKFKKMIRELLRHFVIKVKMTNENMFLILQTDFYLNLERHDILSLIKTTSEEQGIQDYTITNVSKNQAGEGLLSEFFTATIKDNVSGKQLDFAIKVAFVEDKVRKTIPIRRSFENEVNFYSKVYPIFQKFERDRGISDSVQLIPKCFNVFIEDCSEMLILENLKVLKFECFDKTSFLDHEHISLIFKTYGRFHAYSFALRDQQPEEYQQLVGRLHNVYEEFLNNESNTIREYLRQNVQLMKQYLIPGQDDEMIIKFRKYENDGINDIFLDIVTEECDYSAILHGDCWSNNIMFKYEKTEDGKKLEDIRLIDWQVIKVGSPVCDLSYCLYSGTSKDVFDNLKEYLKIYYESFSSFLKKLGSDPEKLFPFEALKEHWKRYAKFGMCMAFGILKVKMMDKNYIADSLDGLDSNEAFESMNTAKIDEDKFKKTIRELLRHLCEIDAL
;
A
#
# COMPACT_ATOMS: atom_id res chain seq x y z
N MET A 1 38.64 -20.27 -29.19
CA MET A 1 38.41 -21.64 -29.73
C MET A 1 38.40 -22.69 -28.63
N GLU A 2 39.33 -22.69 -27.67
CA GLU A 2 39.30 -23.67 -26.55
C GLU A 2 38.01 -23.59 -25.73
N THR A 3 37.55 -22.39 -25.37
CA THR A 3 36.28 -22.17 -24.64
C THR A 3 35.03 -22.69 -25.38
N LEU A 4 35.01 -22.60 -26.72
CA LEU A 4 33.90 -23.14 -27.53
C LEU A 4 33.98 -24.67 -27.68
N LYS A 5 35.17 -25.29 -27.55
CA LYS A 5 35.32 -26.74 -27.67
C LYS A 5 34.67 -27.49 -26.51
N GLU A 6 34.53 -26.84 -25.36
CA GLU A 6 33.90 -27.39 -24.16
C GLU A 6 32.36 -27.27 -24.19
N ARG A 7 31.80 -26.43 -25.10
CA ARG A 7 30.37 -26.20 -25.29
C ARG A 7 29.84 -26.86 -26.57
N HIS A 8 29.60 -28.17 -26.50
CA HIS A 8 29.13 -28.97 -27.64
C HIS A 8 27.75 -28.54 -28.16
N ASP A 9 26.91 -28.06 -27.26
CA ASP A 9 25.62 -27.44 -27.55
C ASP A 9 25.76 -26.24 -28.50
N ILE A 10 26.69 -25.31 -28.20
CA ILE A 10 26.94 -24.13 -29.04
C ILE A 10 27.42 -24.54 -30.43
N LEU A 11 28.36 -25.49 -30.53
CA LEU A 11 28.87 -25.96 -31.82
C LEU A 11 27.77 -26.60 -32.68
N THR A 12 26.86 -27.35 -32.05
CA THR A 12 25.72 -27.96 -32.71
C THR A 12 24.72 -26.90 -33.19
N PHE A 13 24.46 -25.89 -32.36
CA PHE A 13 23.62 -24.76 -32.72
C PHE A 13 24.18 -23.99 -33.92
N LEU A 14 25.47 -23.60 -33.89
CA LEU A 14 26.15 -22.92 -35.00
C LEU A 14 26.18 -23.76 -36.29
N LYS A 15 26.38 -25.08 -36.17
CA LYS A 15 26.30 -26.00 -37.32
C LYS A 15 24.95 -25.94 -38.01
N SER A 16 23.88 -25.94 -37.23
CA SER A 16 22.52 -25.87 -37.78
C SER A 16 22.27 -24.55 -38.53
N ILE A 17 22.82 -23.43 -38.05
CA ILE A 17 22.75 -22.14 -38.74
C ILE A 17 23.48 -22.22 -40.08
N SER A 18 24.70 -22.76 -40.12
CA SER A 18 25.44 -22.95 -41.38
C SER A 18 24.63 -23.72 -42.42
N GLN A 19 24.01 -24.84 -41.99
CA GLN A 19 23.20 -25.70 -42.86
C GLN A 19 21.96 -24.97 -43.41
N GLU A 20 21.22 -24.25 -42.56
CA GLU A 20 20.05 -23.44 -42.97
C GLU A 20 20.44 -22.30 -43.92
N GLN A 21 21.67 -21.79 -43.79
CA GLN A 21 22.23 -20.79 -44.71
C GLN A 21 22.88 -21.43 -45.95
N GLY A 22 22.76 -22.74 -46.15
CA GLY A 22 23.26 -23.45 -47.33
C GLY A 22 24.78 -23.60 -47.39
N MET A 23 25.48 -23.47 -46.26
CA MET A 23 26.93 -23.68 -46.15
C MET A 23 27.19 -25.14 -45.74
N GLN A 24 27.58 -25.98 -46.70
CA GLN A 24 27.83 -27.42 -46.48
C GLN A 24 29.16 -27.68 -45.77
N ASP A 25 30.24 -27.04 -46.24
CA ASP A 25 31.57 -27.11 -45.66
C ASP A 25 31.95 -25.72 -45.14
N TYR A 26 32.08 -25.55 -43.82
CA TYR A 26 32.33 -24.25 -43.19
C TYR A 26 33.44 -24.32 -42.14
N THR A 27 34.03 -23.15 -41.84
CA THR A 27 34.96 -22.97 -40.73
C THR A 27 34.42 -21.92 -39.76
N ILE A 28 34.67 -22.14 -38.47
CA ILE A 28 34.37 -21.18 -37.41
C ILE A 28 35.68 -20.46 -37.05
N THR A 29 35.68 -19.14 -37.18
CA THR A 29 36.84 -18.27 -36.93
C THR A 29 36.45 -17.07 -36.06
N ASN A 30 37.45 -16.27 -35.63
CA ASN A 30 37.26 -15.02 -34.86
C ASN A 30 36.44 -15.17 -33.58
N VAL A 31 36.64 -16.27 -32.86
CA VAL A 31 35.93 -16.55 -31.61
C VAL A 31 36.51 -15.68 -30.50
N SER A 32 35.76 -14.66 -30.10
CA SER A 32 36.02 -13.86 -28.90
C SER A 32 34.81 -13.86 -27.97
N THR A 33 35.07 -13.82 -26.67
CA THR A 33 34.05 -13.59 -25.64
C THR A 33 33.98 -12.11 -25.28
N ASN A 34 32.92 -11.70 -24.57
CA ASN A 34 32.80 -10.35 -24.05
C ASN A 34 33.92 -9.99 -23.05
N GLU A 35 34.22 -8.69 -22.94
CA GLU A 35 35.12 -8.16 -21.91
C GLU A 35 34.44 -8.16 -20.53
N LYS A 36 35.24 -8.03 -19.47
CA LYS A 36 34.75 -7.92 -18.08
C LYS A 36 33.70 -6.81 -17.94
N GLY A 37 32.54 -7.16 -17.39
CA GLY A 37 31.42 -6.23 -17.14
C GLY A 37 30.43 -6.03 -18.28
N ASP A 38 30.60 -6.72 -19.42
CA ASP A 38 29.74 -6.58 -20.61
C ASP A 38 28.59 -7.63 -20.66
N GLY A 39 28.26 -8.30 -19.55
CA GLY A 39 27.15 -9.28 -19.50
C GLY A 39 26.73 -9.65 -18.08
N PHE A 40 25.50 -9.27 -17.68
CA PHE A 40 24.96 -9.53 -16.34
C PHE A 40 24.21 -10.87 -16.25
N GLN A 41 23.49 -11.28 -17.32
CA GLN A 41 22.61 -12.47 -17.33
C GLN A 41 22.88 -13.47 -18.47
N ALA A 42 23.88 -13.22 -19.32
CA ALA A 42 24.21 -14.08 -20.46
C ALA A 42 25.71 -14.05 -20.79
N GLU A 43 26.18 -15.13 -21.41
CA GLU A 43 27.49 -15.19 -22.08
C GLU A 43 27.33 -14.79 -23.55
N PHE A 44 28.31 -14.07 -24.08
CA PHE A 44 28.32 -13.66 -25.48
C PHE A 44 29.56 -14.17 -26.20
N PHE A 45 29.35 -14.70 -27.40
CA PHE A 45 30.39 -15.14 -28.31
C PHE A 45 30.25 -14.39 -29.63
N MET A 46 31.30 -13.69 -30.05
CA MET A 46 31.41 -13.17 -31.41
C MET A 46 32.06 -14.24 -32.26
N VAL A 47 31.40 -14.65 -33.35
CA VAL A 47 31.79 -15.79 -34.16
C VAL A 47 31.62 -15.47 -35.64
N THR A 48 32.64 -15.77 -36.46
CA THR A 48 32.51 -15.73 -37.92
C THR A 48 32.40 -17.16 -38.46
N ILE A 49 31.30 -17.48 -39.14
CA ILE A 49 31.13 -18.71 -39.93
C ILE A 49 31.50 -18.38 -41.38
N LYS A 50 32.53 -19.04 -41.93
CA LYS A 50 32.92 -18.88 -43.34
C LYS A 50 32.63 -20.16 -44.10
N ASP A 51 31.93 -20.05 -45.21
CA ASP A 51 31.84 -21.11 -46.20
C ASP A 51 33.24 -21.37 -46.77
N THR A 52 33.61 -22.64 -46.93
CA THR A 52 34.89 -23.03 -47.53
C THR A 52 34.78 -23.25 -49.03
N ALA A 53 33.54 -23.38 -49.55
CA ALA A 53 33.26 -23.51 -50.96
C ALA A 53 32.98 -22.15 -51.65
N SER A 54 32.76 -21.07 -50.90
CA SER A 54 32.48 -19.73 -51.42
C SER A 54 32.99 -18.60 -50.51
N ASP A 55 32.96 -17.35 -50.97
CA ASP A 55 33.30 -16.17 -50.14
C ASP A 55 32.18 -15.78 -49.14
N LYS A 56 31.11 -16.58 -49.05
CA LYS A 56 29.99 -16.33 -48.14
C LYS A 56 30.43 -16.50 -46.69
N HIS A 57 30.12 -15.53 -45.86
CA HIS A 57 30.34 -15.60 -44.41
C HIS A 57 29.20 -14.98 -43.62
N LEU A 58 29.12 -15.33 -42.34
CA LEU A 58 28.18 -14.79 -41.37
C LEU A 58 28.96 -14.33 -40.14
N ASP A 59 28.78 -13.08 -39.75
CA ASP A 59 29.28 -12.57 -38.49
C ASP A 59 28.15 -12.57 -37.46
N ILE A 60 28.30 -13.41 -36.44
CA ILE A 60 27.27 -13.75 -35.47
C ILE A 60 27.69 -13.23 -34.09
N ALA A 61 26.80 -12.50 -33.43
CA ALA A 61 26.80 -12.28 -32.00
C ALA A 61 25.87 -13.32 -31.38
N LEU A 62 26.45 -14.33 -30.72
CA LEU A 62 25.72 -15.41 -30.07
C LEU A 62 25.56 -15.08 -28.58
N LYS A 63 24.33 -14.90 -28.12
CA LYS A 63 23.96 -14.76 -26.70
C LYS A 63 23.52 -16.13 -26.18
N THR A 64 24.07 -16.59 -25.07
CA THR A 64 23.71 -17.88 -24.45
C THR A 64 23.40 -17.72 -22.97
N ALA A 65 22.34 -18.37 -22.49
CA ALA A 65 21.98 -18.31 -21.08
C ALA A 65 23.05 -18.94 -20.19
N PHE A 66 23.14 -18.46 -18.94
CA PHE A 66 23.95 -19.13 -17.93
C PHE A 66 23.34 -20.50 -17.60
N ILE A 67 24.22 -21.51 -17.52
CA ILE A 67 23.85 -22.91 -17.20
C ILE A 67 23.76 -23.12 -15.67
N ILE A 68 24.32 -22.21 -14.88
CA ILE A 68 24.53 -22.39 -13.43
C ILE A 68 23.22 -22.17 -12.67
N ASP A 69 22.72 -23.22 -12.00
CA ASP A 69 21.42 -23.22 -11.32
C ASP A 69 21.27 -22.11 -10.28
N ASN A 70 22.30 -21.78 -9.50
CA ASN A 70 22.22 -20.69 -8.52
C ASN A 70 21.83 -19.34 -9.15
N ILE A 71 22.33 -19.04 -10.36
CA ILE A 71 21.98 -17.79 -11.07
C ILE A 71 20.56 -17.88 -11.61
N ARG A 72 20.16 -19.05 -12.13
CA ARG A 72 18.80 -19.29 -12.65
C ARG A 72 17.74 -19.30 -11.55
N ASN A 73 18.13 -19.58 -10.30
CA ASN A 73 17.26 -19.46 -9.13
C ASN A 73 17.15 -18.01 -8.64
N MET A 74 18.21 -17.20 -8.76
CA MET A 74 18.23 -15.79 -8.32
C MET A 74 17.62 -14.83 -9.34
N LEU A 75 17.77 -15.12 -10.63
CA LEU A 75 17.34 -14.26 -11.74
C LEU A 75 16.39 -15.04 -12.65
N PRO A 76 15.38 -14.39 -13.25
CA PRO A 76 14.43 -15.01 -14.18
C PRO A 76 15.04 -15.25 -15.57
N VAL A 77 16.23 -15.88 -15.62
CA VAL A 77 17.04 -16.12 -16.83
C VAL A 77 16.22 -16.80 -17.92
N ARG A 78 15.36 -17.75 -17.57
CA ARG A 78 14.52 -18.43 -18.54
C ARG A 78 13.55 -17.47 -19.22
N SER A 79 12.84 -16.67 -18.42
CA SER A 79 11.82 -15.75 -18.92
C SER A 79 12.40 -14.59 -19.72
N THR A 80 13.61 -14.13 -19.38
CA THR A 80 14.30 -13.10 -20.16
C THR A 80 14.66 -13.59 -21.57
N PHE A 81 15.10 -14.86 -21.70
CA PHE A 81 15.34 -15.48 -23.01
C PHE A 81 14.04 -15.79 -23.77
N GLU A 82 13.00 -16.29 -23.10
CA GLU A 82 11.68 -16.52 -23.72
C GLU A 82 11.13 -15.25 -24.35
N ASN A 83 11.21 -14.13 -23.63
CA ASN A 83 10.81 -12.82 -24.11
C ASN A 83 11.59 -12.37 -25.35
N GLU A 84 12.92 -12.44 -25.32
CA GLU A 84 13.75 -12.01 -26.45
C GLU A 84 13.55 -12.91 -27.67
N VAL A 85 13.42 -14.23 -27.47
CA VAL A 85 13.10 -15.18 -28.54
C VAL A 85 11.72 -14.88 -29.14
N TYR A 86 10.71 -14.66 -28.30
CA TYR A 86 9.35 -14.35 -28.75
C TYR A 86 9.30 -13.04 -29.52
N PHE A 87 10.09 -12.03 -29.12
CA PHE A 87 10.21 -10.80 -29.87
C PHE A 87 10.70 -11.03 -31.32
N TYR A 88 11.79 -11.78 -31.49
CA TYR A 88 12.35 -12.02 -32.83
C TYR A 88 11.54 -13.01 -33.67
N SER A 89 10.84 -13.96 -33.05
CA SER A 89 10.08 -15.00 -33.76
C SER A 89 8.65 -14.58 -34.09
N GLU A 90 7.99 -13.78 -33.26
CA GLU A 90 6.57 -13.45 -33.39
C GLU A 90 6.32 -11.94 -33.53
N VAL A 91 6.83 -11.13 -32.59
CA VAL A 91 6.52 -9.67 -32.52
C VAL A 91 7.07 -8.92 -33.72
N TYR A 92 8.38 -8.99 -33.94
CA TYR A 92 9.03 -8.22 -34.99
C TYR A 92 8.57 -8.64 -36.40
N PRO A 93 8.44 -9.95 -36.73
CA PRO A 93 7.87 -10.38 -38.01
C PRO A 93 6.45 -9.87 -38.24
N LEU A 94 5.59 -9.88 -37.21
CA LEU A 94 4.23 -9.34 -37.30
C LEU A 94 4.24 -7.84 -37.58
N PHE A 95 5.11 -7.06 -36.93
CA PHE A 95 5.24 -5.63 -37.21
C PHE A 95 5.66 -5.38 -38.67
N LYS A 96 6.63 -6.14 -39.20
CA LYS A 96 7.05 -6.01 -40.61
C LYS A 96 5.96 -6.48 -41.59
N GLN A 97 5.16 -7.49 -41.23
CA GLN A 97 4.01 -7.89 -42.02
C GLN A 97 2.94 -6.79 -42.04
N PHE A 98 2.70 -6.17 -40.89
CA PHE A 98 1.76 -5.07 -40.73
C PHE A 98 2.17 -3.86 -41.58
N GLU A 99 3.47 -3.48 -41.59
CA GLU A 99 3.99 -2.46 -42.50
C GLU A 99 3.67 -2.75 -43.97
N ARG A 100 3.93 -3.98 -44.44
CA ARG A 100 3.66 -4.39 -45.82
C ARG A 100 2.18 -4.29 -46.18
N LYS A 101 1.29 -4.63 -45.23
CA LYS A 101 -0.16 -4.52 -45.40
C LYS A 101 -0.62 -3.07 -45.57
N HIS A 102 0.07 -2.12 -44.93
CA HIS A 102 -0.16 -0.69 -45.06
C HIS A 102 0.69 -0.02 -46.16
N GLU A 103 1.30 -0.81 -47.05
CA GLU A 103 2.13 -0.33 -48.17
C GLU A 103 3.30 0.56 -47.71
N ILE A 104 3.81 0.32 -46.50
CA ILE A 104 4.99 0.99 -45.95
C ILE A 104 6.23 0.20 -46.36
N PHE A 105 6.99 0.75 -47.31
CA PHE A 105 8.21 0.14 -47.86
C PHE A 105 9.50 0.79 -47.34
N GLU A 106 9.41 1.62 -46.31
CA GLU A 106 10.58 2.18 -45.62
C GLU A 106 11.33 1.01 -44.92
N ASP A 107 12.50 0.59 -45.44
CA ASP A 107 13.32 -0.46 -44.83
C ASP A 107 14.13 0.08 -43.63
N ILE A 108 13.42 0.63 -42.64
CA ILE A 108 14.04 1.01 -41.37
C ILE A 108 14.19 -0.25 -40.52
N LYS A 109 15.44 -0.52 -40.12
CA LYS A 109 15.80 -1.66 -39.28
C LYS A 109 16.03 -1.16 -37.86
N TYR A 110 15.16 -1.55 -36.94
CA TYR A 110 15.29 -1.18 -35.53
C TYR A 110 16.17 -2.17 -34.75
N VAL A 111 16.35 -3.37 -35.27
CA VAL A 111 16.96 -4.49 -34.55
C VAL A 111 17.97 -5.22 -35.44
N PRO A 112 18.98 -5.89 -34.87
CA PRO A 112 19.87 -6.76 -35.65
C PRO A 112 19.07 -7.90 -36.30
N LYS A 113 19.57 -8.43 -37.41
CA LYS A 113 19.00 -9.65 -37.97
C LYS A 113 19.17 -10.81 -36.99
N CYS A 114 18.08 -11.49 -36.65
CA CYS A 114 18.15 -12.78 -35.96
C CYS A 114 18.35 -13.90 -36.99
N PHE A 115 19.38 -14.71 -36.81
CA PHE A 115 19.63 -15.88 -37.65
C PHE A 115 18.90 -17.11 -37.13
N LYS A 116 18.94 -17.34 -35.81
CA LYS A 116 18.32 -18.50 -35.17
C LYS A 116 18.17 -18.30 -33.66
N VAL A 117 17.18 -18.98 -33.09
CA VAL A 117 16.87 -19.03 -31.66
C VAL A 117 16.79 -20.48 -31.16
N SER A 118 17.08 -20.70 -29.89
CA SER A 118 16.87 -21.96 -29.16
C SER A 118 16.32 -21.65 -27.77
N LEU A 119 15.31 -22.42 -27.35
CA LEU A 119 14.74 -22.42 -26.01
C LEU A 119 14.84 -23.82 -25.37
N GLU A 120 15.82 -24.63 -25.79
CA GLU A 120 16.16 -25.86 -25.08
C GLU A 120 16.63 -25.50 -23.65
N ASP A 121 16.09 -26.18 -22.65
CA ASP A 121 16.38 -25.87 -21.25
C ASP A 121 17.87 -26.04 -20.96
N HIS A 122 18.43 -25.11 -20.18
CA HIS A 122 19.88 -24.96 -19.94
C HIS A 122 20.74 -24.80 -21.21
N SER A 123 20.13 -24.51 -22.36
CA SER A 123 20.79 -24.28 -23.64
C SER A 123 20.06 -23.21 -24.46
N GLU A 124 19.53 -22.19 -23.80
CA GLU A 124 18.87 -21.08 -24.47
C GLU A 124 19.89 -20.22 -25.21
N MET A 125 19.64 -19.96 -26.50
CA MET A 125 20.58 -19.27 -27.38
C MET A 125 19.89 -18.36 -28.39
N LEU A 126 20.49 -17.21 -28.66
CA LEU A 126 20.12 -16.32 -29.75
C LEU A 126 21.34 -15.99 -30.60
N ALA A 127 21.28 -16.32 -31.89
CA ALA A 127 22.29 -15.91 -32.87
C ALA A 127 21.81 -14.67 -33.63
N LEU A 128 22.43 -13.53 -33.33
CA LEU A 128 22.11 -12.23 -33.93
C LEU A 128 23.23 -11.76 -34.87
N GLU A 129 22.93 -10.83 -35.76
CA GLU A 129 23.91 -10.10 -36.56
C GLU A 129 24.94 -9.40 -35.67
N ASN A 130 26.23 -9.63 -35.94
CA ASN A 130 27.30 -8.90 -35.28
C ASN A 130 27.39 -7.47 -35.84
N LEU A 131 26.66 -6.55 -35.21
CA LEU A 131 26.59 -5.15 -35.62
C LEU A 131 27.94 -4.42 -35.59
N LYS A 132 28.92 -4.88 -34.80
CA LYS A 132 30.27 -4.28 -34.76
C LYS A 132 30.97 -4.36 -36.11
N VAL A 133 30.75 -5.44 -36.88
CA VAL A 133 31.31 -5.59 -38.24
C VAL A 133 30.69 -4.60 -39.22
N SER A 134 29.42 -4.23 -38.99
CA SER A 134 28.67 -3.24 -39.77
C SER A 134 28.93 -1.78 -39.35
N GLY A 135 29.91 -1.54 -38.48
CA GLY A 135 30.34 -0.21 -38.02
C GLY A 135 29.46 0.40 -36.92
N PHE A 136 28.64 -0.40 -36.25
CA PHE A 136 27.92 0.04 -35.06
C PHE A 136 28.81 -0.07 -33.82
N GLU A 137 28.66 0.89 -32.92
CA GLU A 137 29.41 1.01 -31.68
C GLU A 137 28.41 1.03 -30.51
N VAL A 138 28.77 0.41 -29.39
CA VAL A 138 28.02 0.57 -28.13
C VAL A 138 28.33 1.97 -27.59
N PHE A 139 27.31 2.67 -27.10
CA PHE A 139 27.51 4.00 -26.54
C PHE A 139 28.44 3.96 -25.33
N ASP A 140 29.30 4.97 -25.19
CA ASP A 140 30.14 5.08 -24.00
C ASP A 140 29.28 5.32 -22.77
N ARG A 141 29.21 4.33 -21.88
CA ARG A 141 28.39 4.38 -20.66
C ARG A 141 28.80 5.50 -19.70
N MET A 142 30.01 6.04 -19.79
CA MET A 142 30.45 7.16 -18.95
C MET A 142 29.99 8.53 -19.48
N SER A 143 29.53 8.57 -20.73
CA SER A 143 29.08 9.77 -21.44
C SER A 143 27.56 9.93 -21.34
N PHE A 144 27.09 11.16 -21.54
CA PHE A 144 25.65 11.47 -21.68
C PHE A 144 25.24 11.46 -23.14
N LEU A 145 24.02 11.00 -23.39
CA LEU A 145 23.39 11.15 -24.70
C LEU A 145 23.16 12.64 -24.97
N ASP A 146 23.61 13.10 -26.13
CA ASP A 146 23.35 14.46 -26.61
C ASP A 146 21.98 14.56 -27.30
N HIS A 147 21.64 15.78 -27.77
CA HIS A 147 20.39 16.03 -28.46
C HIS A 147 20.16 15.12 -29.69
N ASP A 148 21.19 14.88 -30.51
CA ASP A 148 21.06 14.08 -31.72
C ASP A 148 20.75 12.63 -31.37
N HIS A 149 21.41 12.07 -30.34
CA HIS A 149 21.13 10.72 -29.87
C HIS A 149 19.72 10.60 -29.30
N ILE A 150 19.32 11.50 -28.40
CA ILE A 150 17.98 11.45 -27.77
C ILE A 150 16.89 11.62 -28.84
N SER A 151 17.08 12.55 -29.77
CA SER A 151 16.15 12.77 -30.89
C SER A 151 15.98 11.51 -31.74
N PHE A 152 17.08 10.82 -32.06
CA PHE A 152 17.04 9.57 -32.83
C PHE A 152 16.35 8.44 -32.06
N ILE A 153 16.66 8.29 -30.77
CA ILE A 153 16.05 7.28 -29.88
C ILE A 153 14.54 7.52 -29.76
N PHE A 154 14.12 8.76 -29.48
CA PHE A 154 12.71 9.11 -29.27
C PHE A 154 11.91 8.99 -30.56
N LYS A 155 12.49 9.32 -31.72
CA LYS A 155 11.87 9.04 -33.01
C LYS A 155 11.69 7.55 -33.24
N THR A 156 12.69 6.74 -32.88
CA THR A 156 12.67 5.29 -33.01
C THR A 156 11.59 4.65 -32.12
N TYR A 157 11.55 5.01 -30.82
CA TYR A 157 10.49 4.56 -29.92
C TYR A 157 9.10 5.05 -30.34
N GLY A 158 8.98 6.27 -30.85
CA GLY A 158 7.71 6.79 -31.37
C GLY A 158 7.15 5.89 -32.48
N ARG A 159 8.00 5.47 -33.42
CA ARG A 159 7.59 4.53 -34.48
C ARG A 159 7.30 3.14 -33.93
N PHE A 160 8.14 2.65 -33.03
CA PHE A 160 7.98 1.33 -32.42
C PHE A 160 6.66 1.20 -31.65
N HIS A 161 6.36 2.14 -30.75
CA HIS A 161 5.13 2.13 -29.96
C HIS A 161 3.88 2.29 -30.82
N ALA A 162 3.96 3.01 -31.95
CA ALA A 162 2.83 3.16 -32.86
C ALA A 162 2.35 1.84 -33.49
N TYR A 163 3.21 0.82 -33.64
CA TYR A 163 2.74 -0.52 -34.06
C TYR A 163 1.72 -1.09 -33.07
N SER A 164 2.02 -0.98 -31.77
CA SER A 164 1.16 -1.50 -30.71
C SER A 164 -0.23 -0.86 -30.73
N PHE A 165 -0.28 0.46 -30.82
CA PHE A 165 -1.56 1.19 -30.88
C PHE A 165 -2.35 0.86 -32.15
N ALA A 166 -1.69 0.80 -33.31
CA ALA A 166 -2.35 0.46 -34.57
C ALA A 166 -2.89 -0.98 -34.58
N LEU A 167 -2.12 -1.95 -34.06
CA LEU A 167 -2.55 -3.34 -33.96
C LEU A 167 -3.71 -3.50 -32.98
N CYS A 168 -3.68 -2.82 -31.84
CA CYS A 168 -4.78 -2.83 -30.87
C CYS A 168 -6.08 -2.26 -31.48
N ASP A 169 -5.98 -1.15 -32.21
CA ASP A 169 -7.12 -0.49 -32.87
C ASP A 169 -7.71 -1.32 -34.02
N GLN A 170 -6.85 -1.92 -34.86
CA GLN A 170 -7.28 -2.54 -36.11
C GLN A 170 -7.44 -4.06 -36.04
N GLN A 171 -6.69 -4.72 -35.14
CA GLN A 171 -6.61 -6.18 -35.02
C GLN A 171 -6.54 -6.61 -33.53
N PRO A 172 -7.55 -6.25 -32.70
CA PRO A 172 -7.50 -6.42 -31.25
C PRO A 172 -7.30 -7.87 -30.78
N GLU A 173 -7.85 -8.86 -31.48
CA GLU A 173 -7.66 -10.27 -31.14
C GLU A 173 -6.22 -10.75 -31.40
N GLU A 174 -5.62 -10.31 -32.49
CA GLU A 174 -4.22 -10.61 -32.81
C GLU A 174 -3.29 -9.89 -31.85
N TYR A 175 -3.60 -8.64 -31.51
CA TYR A 175 -2.91 -7.90 -30.45
C TYR A 175 -2.98 -8.62 -29.10
N LYS A 176 -4.17 -9.04 -28.66
CA LYS A 176 -4.36 -9.76 -27.40
C LYS A 176 -3.60 -11.09 -27.36
N LYS A 177 -3.60 -11.83 -28.47
CA LYS A 177 -2.79 -13.06 -28.60
C LYS A 177 -1.30 -12.74 -28.52
N LEU A 178 -0.85 -11.69 -29.19
CA LEU A 178 0.54 -11.29 -29.23
C LEU A 178 1.06 -10.95 -27.83
N VAL A 179 0.36 -10.06 -27.11
CA VAL A 179 0.79 -9.61 -25.78
C VAL A 179 0.67 -10.68 -24.70
N GLY A 180 -0.22 -11.67 -24.89
CA GLY A 180 -0.34 -12.81 -23.99
C GLY A 180 0.87 -13.75 -24.00
N GLY A 181 1.81 -13.58 -24.94
CA GLY A 181 3.05 -14.35 -25.00
C GLY A 181 4.21 -13.79 -24.18
N PHE A 182 4.05 -12.62 -23.54
CA PHE A 182 5.12 -12.01 -22.74
C PHE A 182 5.13 -12.53 -21.30
N ALA A 183 6.34 -12.77 -20.77
CA ALA A 183 6.56 -12.93 -19.35
C ALA A 183 6.93 -11.56 -18.74
N ASN A 184 6.17 -11.07 -17.77
CA ASN A 184 6.50 -9.83 -17.08
C ASN A 184 7.67 -10.05 -16.10
N VAL A 185 8.91 -9.89 -16.58
CA VAL A 185 10.11 -10.12 -15.78
C VAL A 185 10.21 -9.18 -14.57
N TYR A 186 9.62 -7.99 -14.66
CA TYR A 186 9.59 -7.02 -13.57
C TYR A 186 8.65 -7.41 -12.45
N GLU A 187 7.51 -8.04 -12.78
CA GLU A 187 6.62 -8.62 -11.76
C GLU A 187 7.31 -9.77 -11.03
N LYS A 188 8.04 -10.62 -11.76
CA LYS A 188 8.83 -11.71 -11.17
C LYS A 188 9.95 -11.21 -10.25
N PHE A 189 10.54 -10.05 -10.54
CA PHE A 189 11.50 -9.42 -9.62
C PHE A 189 10.86 -9.04 -8.27
N MET A 190 9.59 -8.65 -8.28
CA MET A 190 8.87 -8.23 -7.08
C MET A 190 8.28 -9.42 -6.30
N SER A 191 7.91 -10.49 -7.00
CA SER A 191 7.37 -11.71 -6.40
C SER A 191 8.43 -12.77 -6.08
N ASP A 192 9.72 -12.44 -6.21
CA ASP A 192 10.83 -13.36 -5.94
C ASP A 192 10.86 -13.76 -4.45
N GLU A 193 10.93 -15.06 -4.18
CA GLU A 193 10.98 -15.62 -2.81
C GLU A 193 12.23 -15.18 -2.04
N THR A 194 13.25 -14.71 -2.75
CA THR A 194 14.54 -14.34 -2.14
C THR A 194 14.65 -12.86 -1.75
N ASP A 195 13.65 -12.04 -2.10
CA ASP A 195 13.61 -10.59 -1.90
C ASP A 195 14.83 -9.82 -2.44
N PHE A 196 15.61 -10.40 -3.36
CA PHE A 196 16.86 -9.82 -3.86
C PHE A 196 16.64 -8.43 -4.47
N PHE A 197 15.68 -8.30 -5.39
CA PHE A 197 15.37 -7.02 -6.03
C PHE A 197 14.75 -6.01 -5.08
N LYS A 198 13.96 -6.44 -4.10
CA LYS A 198 13.41 -5.55 -3.06
C LYS A 198 14.54 -4.92 -2.25
N LYS A 199 15.49 -5.73 -1.77
CA LYS A 199 16.70 -5.26 -1.06
C LYS A 199 17.54 -4.32 -1.93
N LEU A 200 17.73 -4.66 -3.21
CA LEU A 200 18.51 -3.84 -4.15
C LEU A 200 17.87 -2.48 -4.40
N PHE A 201 16.56 -2.43 -4.68
CA PHE A 201 15.83 -1.18 -4.90
C PHE A 201 15.78 -0.34 -3.62
N GLY A 202 15.49 -0.96 -2.48
CA GLY A 202 15.50 -0.29 -1.17
C GLY A 202 16.85 0.37 -0.88
N THR A 203 17.97 -0.33 -1.14
CA THR A 203 19.31 0.23 -0.93
C THR A 203 19.62 1.38 -1.88
N ASN A 204 19.23 1.28 -3.15
CA ASN A 204 19.44 2.34 -4.13
C ASN A 204 18.66 3.62 -3.77
N VAL A 205 17.45 3.48 -3.24
CA VAL A 205 16.67 4.63 -2.74
C VAL A 205 17.28 5.21 -1.48
N ALA A 206 17.64 4.38 -0.49
CA ALA A 206 18.28 4.85 0.74
C ALA A 206 19.55 5.66 0.44
N MET A 207 20.41 5.16 -0.45
CA MET A 207 21.60 5.87 -0.91
C MET A 207 21.25 7.18 -1.63
N ALA A 208 20.20 7.20 -2.46
CA ALA A 208 19.76 8.43 -3.12
C ALA A 208 19.28 9.49 -2.11
N MET A 209 18.64 9.06 -1.02
CA MET A 209 18.14 9.91 0.05
C MET A 209 19.28 10.47 0.92
N GLU A 210 20.31 9.67 1.23
CA GLU A 210 21.51 10.12 1.97
C GLU A 210 22.23 11.30 1.29
N TYR A 211 22.05 11.45 -0.02
CA TYR A 211 22.67 12.52 -0.80
C TYR A 211 21.88 13.83 -0.81
N LEU A 212 20.66 13.84 -0.29
CA LEU A 212 19.88 15.06 -0.10
C LEU A 212 20.41 15.85 1.09
N ILE A 213 20.32 17.18 1.02
CA ILE A 213 20.82 18.07 2.07
C ILE A 213 19.61 18.68 2.80
N PRO A 214 19.38 18.33 4.08
CA PRO A 214 18.38 19.00 4.90
C PRO A 214 18.60 20.51 4.94
N GLY A 215 17.53 21.29 4.76
CA GLY A 215 17.54 22.75 4.57
C GLY A 215 17.71 23.22 3.12
N GLU A 216 18.21 22.39 2.20
CA GLU A 216 18.31 22.71 0.77
C GLU A 216 17.36 21.89 -0.10
N ASP A 217 17.14 20.62 0.25
CA ASP A 217 16.37 19.65 -0.52
C ASP A 217 15.10 19.19 0.20
N ASP A 218 14.61 19.95 1.18
CA ASP A 218 13.50 19.55 2.06
C ASP A 218 12.24 19.16 1.28
N GLU A 219 11.92 19.86 0.19
CA GLU A 219 10.78 19.51 -0.66
C GLU A 219 10.92 18.09 -1.26
N ILE A 220 12.14 17.71 -1.62
CA ILE A 220 12.45 16.40 -2.19
C ILE A 220 12.43 15.35 -1.08
N ILE A 221 13.10 15.61 0.04
CA ILE A 221 13.14 14.72 1.20
C ILE A 221 11.70 14.36 1.61
N ASN A 222 10.85 15.38 1.76
CA ASN A 222 9.45 15.23 2.12
C ASN A 222 8.65 14.39 1.10
N GLN A 223 8.82 14.63 -0.19
CA GLN A 223 8.10 13.86 -1.21
C GLN A 223 8.58 12.41 -1.33
N PHE A 224 9.81 12.12 -0.87
CA PHE A 224 10.42 10.81 -1.00
C PHE A 224 10.30 9.90 0.22
N HIS A 225 9.85 10.39 1.38
CA HIS A 225 9.62 9.56 2.58
C HIS A 225 8.69 8.37 2.32
N LYS A 226 7.67 8.52 1.47
CA LYS A 226 6.78 7.40 1.10
C LYS A 226 7.46 6.27 0.32
N TYR A 227 8.69 6.47 -0.15
CA TYR A 227 9.51 5.46 -0.83
C TYR A 227 10.54 4.82 0.10
N GLU A 228 10.61 5.23 1.37
CA GLU A 228 11.44 4.57 2.38
C GLU A 228 10.89 3.16 2.70
N ASN A 229 11.75 2.29 3.22
CA ASN A 229 11.45 0.89 3.50
C ASN A 229 10.85 0.19 2.24
N ASP A 230 9.70 -0.48 2.37
CA ASP A 230 9.03 -1.18 1.27
C ASP A 230 8.21 -0.26 0.34
N GLY A 231 8.22 1.06 0.58
CA GLY A 231 7.48 2.04 -0.22
C GLY A 231 7.94 2.10 -1.69
N VAL A 232 9.25 1.96 -1.94
CA VAL A 232 9.79 1.85 -3.31
C VAL A 232 9.26 0.60 -4.02
N CYS A 233 9.18 -0.52 -3.32
CA CYS A 233 8.74 -1.79 -3.88
C CYS A 233 7.27 -1.71 -4.31
N ARG A 234 6.41 -1.17 -3.44
CA ARG A 234 4.98 -0.98 -3.74
C ARG A 234 4.76 -0.05 -4.93
N ILE A 235 5.45 1.09 -4.98
CA ILE A 235 5.23 2.05 -6.09
C ILE A 235 5.87 1.57 -7.38
N PHE A 236 6.97 0.81 -7.30
CA PHE A 236 7.53 0.12 -8.46
C PHE A 236 6.56 -0.96 -8.97
N GLU A 237 5.95 -1.73 -8.08
CA GLU A 237 4.92 -2.71 -8.41
C GLU A 237 3.69 -2.05 -9.05
N GLU A 238 3.21 -0.93 -8.51
CA GLU A 238 2.13 -0.13 -9.11
C GLU A 238 2.46 0.24 -10.56
N VAL A 239 3.60 0.86 -10.84
CA VAL A 239 3.93 1.28 -12.22
C VAL A 239 4.24 0.10 -13.15
N VAL A 240 4.52 -1.08 -12.59
CA VAL A 240 4.82 -2.30 -13.37
C VAL A 240 3.57 -3.11 -13.68
N THR A 241 2.61 -3.18 -12.75
CA THR A 241 1.43 -4.06 -12.81
C THR A 241 0.14 -3.31 -13.16
N GLU A 242 0.14 -1.98 -13.09
CA GLU A 242 -1.06 -1.20 -13.36
C GLU A 242 -1.52 -1.30 -14.81
N ASN A 243 -2.80 -1.61 -14.98
CA ASN A 243 -3.48 -1.58 -16.27
C ASN A 243 -3.59 -0.15 -16.76
N CYS A 244 -2.80 0.18 -17.78
CA CYS A 244 -2.69 1.51 -18.35
C CYS A 244 -3.66 1.68 -19.53
N GLU A 245 -4.52 2.71 -19.52
CA GLU A 245 -5.47 2.99 -20.61
C GLU A 245 -4.76 3.17 -21.97
N TYR A 246 -3.67 3.95 -21.99
CA TYR A 246 -2.82 4.12 -23.17
C TYR A 246 -1.55 3.30 -23.00
N SER A 247 -1.60 2.04 -23.43
CA SER A 247 -0.49 1.10 -23.32
C SER A 247 0.11 0.73 -24.68
N ALA A 248 1.43 0.54 -24.71
CA ALA A 248 2.16 -0.02 -25.84
C ALA A 248 2.95 -1.27 -25.43
N ILE A 249 3.32 -2.08 -26.42
CA ILE A 249 4.43 -3.03 -26.31
C ILE A 249 5.71 -2.20 -26.16
N LEU A 250 6.41 -2.40 -25.05
CA LEU A 250 7.60 -1.68 -24.63
C LEU A 250 8.86 -2.52 -24.86
N HIS A 251 10.00 -1.89 -25.11
CA HIS A 251 11.30 -2.56 -25.04
C HIS A 251 11.63 -2.98 -23.59
N GLY A 252 11.30 -2.12 -22.63
CA GLY A 252 11.36 -2.42 -21.19
C GLY A 252 12.76 -2.31 -20.57
N ASP A 253 13.86 -2.50 -21.30
CA ASP A 253 15.23 -2.32 -20.79
C ASP A 253 16.02 -1.23 -21.56
N CYS A 254 15.62 0.02 -21.38
CA CYS A 254 15.91 1.11 -22.33
C CYS A 254 17.11 2.01 -21.99
N TRP A 255 18.09 1.48 -21.27
CA TRP A 255 19.34 2.20 -21.01
C TRP A 255 20.29 2.21 -22.22
N SER A 256 21.24 3.16 -22.24
CA SER A 256 22.11 3.42 -23.40
C SER A 256 22.97 2.24 -23.87
N ASN A 257 23.23 1.23 -23.02
CA ASN A 257 24.03 0.07 -23.39
C ASN A 257 23.27 -0.93 -24.27
N ASN A 258 21.93 -0.90 -24.22
CA ASN A 258 21.07 -1.73 -25.06
C ASN A 258 20.76 -1.03 -26.41
N ILE A 259 21.56 -0.02 -26.76
CA ILE A 259 21.43 0.74 -27.99
C ILE A 259 22.80 0.85 -28.65
N MET A 260 22.89 0.37 -29.90
CA MET A 260 24.10 0.51 -30.72
C MET A 260 23.90 1.61 -31.76
N PHE A 261 24.91 2.46 -31.94
CA PHE A 261 24.87 3.61 -32.84
C PHE A 261 25.88 3.46 -33.97
N LYS A 262 25.55 4.00 -35.14
CA LYS A 262 26.45 4.06 -36.30
C LYS A 262 26.70 5.51 -36.67
N TYR A 263 27.95 5.80 -37.00
CA TYR A 263 28.38 7.15 -37.32
C TYR A 263 29.12 7.21 -38.66
N ASP A 264 28.84 8.28 -39.42
CA ASP A 264 29.68 8.68 -40.54
C ASP A 264 30.78 9.64 -40.07
N LYS A 265 31.97 9.53 -40.67
CA LYS A 265 33.06 10.49 -40.46
C LYS A 265 32.73 11.80 -41.17
N THR A 266 32.90 12.92 -40.47
CA THR A 266 32.73 14.28 -41.00
C THR A 266 33.97 15.12 -40.69
N GLU A 267 34.13 16.27 -41.34
CA GLU A 267 35.27 17.18 -41.10
C GLU A 267 35.36 17.66 -39.64
N ASN A 268 34.23 17.74 -38.93
CA ASN A 268 34.13 18.24 -37.55
C ASN A 268 33.83 17.16 -36.50
N GLY A 269 33.99 15.87 -36.83
CA GLY A 269 33.77 14.76 -35.89
C GLY A 269 32.98 13.59 -36.48
N LYS A 270 32.15 12.95 -35.66
CA LYS A 270 31.26 11.85 -36.06
C LYS A 270 29.82 12.37 -36.17
N LYS A 271 29.08 11.97 -37.21
CA LYS A 271 27.64 12.26 -37.36
C LYS A 271 26.84 10.99 -37.17
N LEU A 272 25.84 11.01 -36.28
CA LEU A 272 24.94 9.87 -36.08
C LEU A 272 24.10 9.64 -37.35
N VAL A 273 24.13 8.41 -37.86
CA VAL A 273 23.41 8.04 -39.10
C VAL A 273 22.47 6.86 -38.94
N ASP A 274 22.66 6.01 -37.93
CA ASP A 274 21.80 4.85 -37.70
C ASP A 274 21.86 4.37 -36.25
N MET A 275 20.84 3.61 -35.81
CA MET A 275 20.82 2.96 -34.49
C MET A 275 20.11 1.60 -34.53
N ARG A 276 20.48 0.71 -33.60
CA ARG A 276 19.80 -0.57 -33.36
C ARG A 276 19.52 -0.74 -31.87
N LEU A 277 18.28 -1.11 -31.55
CA LEU A 277 17.87 -1.61 -30.25
C LEU A 277 18.26 -3.09 -30.15
N ILE A 278 18.79 -3.48 -29.00
CA ILE A 278 19.19 -4.86 -28.68
C ILE A 278 18.71 -5.21 -27.27
N ASP A 279 18.68 -6.50 -26.94
CA ASP A 279 18.32 -7.01 -25.61
C ASP A 279 16.85 -6.76 -25.21
N TRP A 280 15.94 -7.52 -25.83
CA TRP A 280 14.48 -7.44 -25.63
C TRP A 280 13.99 -8.24 -24.41
N GLN A 281 14.86 -8.52 -23.44
CA GLN A 281 14.54 -9.31 -22.25
C GLN A 281 13.42 -8.69 -21.38
N GLY A 282 13.35 -7.35 -21.36
CA GLY A 282 12.42 -6.58 -20.55
C GLY A 282 11.06 -6.33 -21.21
N ILE A 283 10.80 -6.90 -22.39
CA ILE A 283 9.57 -6.64 -23.16
C ILE A 283 8.32 -6.88 -22.32
N LYS A 284 7.42 -5.89 -22.33
CA LYS A 284 6.13 -5.95 -21.62
C LYS A 284 5.13 -5.01 -22.25
N VAL A 285 3.88 -5.06 -21.77
CA VAL A 285 2.88 -4.03 -22.06
C VAL A 285 2.89 -2.99 -20.93
N GLY A 286 2.82 -1.71 -21.27
CA GLY A 286 2.73 -0.62 -20.30
C GLY A 286 2.68 0.76 -20.95
N SER A 287 2.77 1.82 -20.15
CA SER A 287 2.85 3.17 -20.70
C SER A 287 4.13 3.37 -21.50
N PRO A 288 4.08 3.97 -22.72
CA PRO A 288 5.27 4.40 -23.46
C PRO A 288 6.27 5.23 -22.67
N VAL A 289 5.79 5.91 -21.62
CA VAL A 289 6.61 6.71 -20.71
C VAL A 289 7.66 5.88 -19.98
N CYS A 290 7.41 4.60 -19.70
CA CYS A 290 8.38 3.76 -19.00
C CYS A 290 9.69 3.65 -19.78
N ASP A 291 9.62 3.38 -21.10
CA ASP A 291 10.81 3.31 -21.97
C ASP A 291 11.51 4.67 -22.08
N LEU A 292 10.73 5.73 -22.29
CA LEU A 292 11.26 7.08 -22.51
C LEU A 292 11.91 7.67 -21.26
N SER A 293 11.24 7.56 -20.10
CA SER A 293 11.76 8.05 -18.82
C SER A 293 12.97 7.25 -18.37
N TYR A 294 12.99 5.93 -18.60
CA TYR A 294 14.15 5.11 -18.27
C TYR A 294 15.37 5.50 -19.11
N CYS A 295 15.21 5.62 -20.44
CA CYS A 295 16.28 6.08 -21.33
C CYS A 295 16.82 7.46 -20.93
N LEU A 296 15.91 8.41 -20.63
CA LEU A 296 16.27 9.79 -20.35
C LEU A 296 16.96 9.91 -18.98
N TYR A 297 16.36 9.39 -17.90
CA TYR A 297 16.90 9.56 -16.55
C TYR A 297 18.18 8.75 -16.29
N SER A 298 18.42 7.64 -17.00
CA SER A 298 19.67 6.87 -16.91
C SER A 298 20.75 7.30 -17.93
N GLY A 299 20.37 8.11 -18.92
CA GLY A 299 21.20 8.42 -20.09
C GLY A 299 21.64 9.87 -20.23
N THR A 300 20.99 10.81 -19.54
CA THR A 300 21.16 12.25 -19.81
C THR A 300 21.46 13.07 -18.55
N CYS A 301 21.52 14.39 -18.70
CA CYS A 301 21.82 15.35 -17.64
C CYS A 301 20.71 16.40 -17.50
N LYS A 302 20.91 17.31 -16.54
CA LYS A 302 19.99 18.41 -16.23
C LYS A 302 19.58 19.26 -17.44
N ASP A 303 20.48 19.53 -18.39
CA ASP A 303 20.15 20.35 -19.56
C ASP A 303 19.04 19.74 -20.42
N VAL A 304 18.99 18.41 -20.49
CA VAL A 304 17.92 17.67 -21.18
C VAL A 304 16.65 17.70 -20.35
N PHE A 305 16.76 17.54 -19.03
CA PHE A 305 15.64 17.59 -18.09
C PHE A 305 14.92 18.94 -18.14
N ASP A 306 15.68 20.03 -18.28
CA ASP A 306 15.15 21.38 -18.40
C ASP A 306 14.40 21.61 -19.72
N ASN A 307 14.73 20.87 -20.77
CA ASN A 307 14.11 20.94 -22.09
C ASN A 307 13.21 19.73 -22.39
N LEU A 308 12.71 19.03 -21.37
CA LEU A 308 11.92 17.81 -21.49
C LEU A 308 10.79 17.90 -22.55
N ASP A 309 10.01 18.99 -22.53
CA ASP A 309 8.87 19.18 -23.45
C ASP A 309 9.27 19.10 -24.93
N GLU A 310 10.49 19.54 -25.28
CA GLU A 310 11.01 19.43 -26.65
C GLU A 310 11.18 17.97 -27.07
N TYR A 311 11.77 17.16 -26.19
CA TYR A 311 11.97 15.73 -26.44
C TYR A 311 10.65 14.96 -26.46
N LEU A 312 9.73 15.27 -25.55
CA LEU A 312 8.38 14.70 -25.57
C LEU A 312 7.66 14.99 -26.90
N LYS A 313 7.82 16.21 -27.43
CA LYS A 313 7.28 16.60 -28.73
C LYS A 313 7.95 15.82 -29.87
N ILE A 314 9.27 15.65 -29.86
CA ILE A 314 9.99 14.84 -30.86
C ILE A 314 9.46 13.40 -30.92
N TYR A 315 9.28 12.77 -29.75
CA TYR A 315 8.67 11.44 -29.66
C TYR A 315 7.25 11.46 -30.24
N TYR A 316 6.41 12.38 -29.78
CA TYR A 316 4.99 12.41 -30.12
C TYR A 316 4.74 12.71 -31.61
N GLU A 317 5.55 13.58 -32.22
CA GLU A 317 5.50 13.86 -33.66
C GLU A 317 5.84 12.61 -34.48
N SER A 318 6.88 11.87 -34.07
CA SER A 318 7.26 10.61 -34.72
C SER A 318 6.18 9.55 -34.57
N PHE A 319 5.67 9.36 -33.34
CA PHE A 319 4.58 8.45 -33.01
C PHE A 319 3.32 8.76 -33.83
N SER A 320 2.85 10.01 -33.78
CA SER A 320 1.62 10.43 -34.45
C SER A 320 1.73 10.34 -35.97
N SER A 321 2.88 10.72 -36.52
CA SER A 321 3.13 10.62 -37.96
C SER A 321 3.11 9.17 -38.43
N PHE A 322 3.76 8.27 -37.69
CA PHE A 322 3.83 6.86 -38.07
C PHE A 322 2.52 6.11 -37.82
N LEU A 323 1.81 6.41 -36.72
CA LEU A 323 0.48 5.84 -36.44
C LEU A 323 -0.54 6.22 -37.54
N LYS A 324 -0.49 7.45 -38.04
CA LYS A 324 -1.28 7.88 -39.21
C LYS A 324 -0.93 7.11 -40.48
N LYS A 325 0.37 6.85 -40.74
CA LYS A 325 0.80 6.02 -41.87
C LYS A 325 0.29 4.58 -41.75
N LEU A 326 0.19 4.06 -40.52
CA LEU A 326 -0.40 2.75 -40.24
C LEU A 326 -1.94 2.77 -40.32
N GLY A 327 -2.58 3.90 -40.58
CA GLY A 327 -4.04 3.98 -40.79
C GLY A 327 -4.88 4.24 -39.55
N SER A 328 -4.27 4.59 -38.42
CA SER A 328 -4.97 4.89 -37.15
C SER A 328 -4.86 6.37 -36.75
N ASP A 329 -5.74 6.81 -35.85
CA ASP A 329 -5.86 8.22 -35.43
C ASP A 329 -5.19 8.48 -34.06
N PRO A 330 -4.05 9.19 -33.99
CA PRO A 330 -3.37 9.47 -32.72
C PRO A 330 -4.20 10.34 -31.76
N GLU A 331 -5.04 11.25 -32.27
CA GLU A 331 -5.86 12.11 -31.39
C GLU A 331 -6.99 11.33 -30.70
N LYS A 332 -7.31 10.13 -31.18
CA LYS A 332 -8.26 9.22 -30.53
C LYS A 332 -7.55 8.20 -29.65
N LEU A 333 -6.44 7.67 -30.14
CA LEU A 333 -5.77 6.53 -29.51
C LEU A 333 -4.76 6.94 -28.46
N PHE A 334 -4.11 8.10 -28.58
CA PHE A 334 -3.19 8.61 -27.56
C PHE A 334 -2.94 10.12 -27.76
N PRO A 335 -3.83 11.00 -27.28
CA PRO A 335 -3.65 12.45 -27.40
C PRO A 335 -2.39 12.97 -26.71
N PHE A 336 -1.80 14.07 -27.19
CA PHE A 336 -0.56 14.63 -26.59
C PHE A 336 -0.75 15.02 -25.12
N GLU A 337 -1.92 15.53 -24.76
CA GLU A 337 -2.24 15.85 -23.36
C GLU A 337 -2.28 14.59 -22.50
N ALA A 338 -2.88 13.49 -22.98
CA ALA A 338 -2.86 12.21 -22.28
C ALA A 338 -1.43 11.68 -22.11
N PHE A 339 -0.56 11.83 -23.12
CA PHE A 339 0.85 11.49 -23.01
C PHE A 339 1.57 12.31 -21.91
N LYS A 340 1.31 13.61 -21.82
CA LYS A 340 1.87 14.45 -20.75
C LYS A 340 1.35 14.05 -19.37
N GLU A 341 0.07 13.69 -19.24
CA GLU A 341 -0.47 13.18 -17.97
C GLU A 341 0.14 11.83 -17.59
N GLN A 342 0.32 10.92 -18.56
CA GLN A 342 1.04 9.68 -18.34
C GLN A 342 2.48 9.92 -17.90
N TRP A 343 3.15 10.96 -18.41
CA TRP A 343 4.51 11.30 -17.98
C TRP A 343 4.56 11.55 -16.48
N LYS A 344 3.62 12.32 -15.93
CA LYS A 344 3.56 12.62 -14.49
C LYS A 344 3.40 11.36 -13.63
N LYS A 345 2.70 10.35 -14.16
CA LYS A 345 2.39 9.12 -13.45
C LYS A 345 3.49 8.08 -13.55
N PHE A 346 3.91 7.74 -14.77
CA PHE A 346 4.74 6.59 -15.06
C PHE A 346 6.25 6.89 -15.13
N ALA A 347 6.65 8.18 -15.16
CA ALA A 347 8.08 8.54 -15.21
C ALA A 347 8.86 8.09 -13.96
N LYS A 348 8.16 7.75 -12.87
CA LYS A 348 8.74 7.15 -11.65
C LYS A 348 9.50 5.85 -11.97
N PHE A 349 9.01 5.07 -12.93
CA PHE A 349 9.68 3.85 -13.38
C PHE A 349 11.12 4.14 -13.82
N GLY A 350 11.29 5.11 -14.73
CA GLY A 350 12.62 5.48 -15.21
C GLY A 350 13.53 6.06 -14.14
N MET A 351 12.97 6.78 -13.17
CA MET A 351 13.71 7.34 -12.04
C MET A 351 14.27 6.23 -11.14
N PHE A 352 13.47 5.25 -10.74
CA PHE A 352 13.93 4.14 -9.91
C PHE A 352 14.98 3.29 -10.61
N MET A 353 14.78 3.03 -11.90
CA MET A 353 15.79 2.33 -12.71
C MET A 353 17.09 3.13 -12.79
N ALA A 354 17.01 4.47 -12.87
CA ALA A 354 18.20 5.32 -12.93
C ALA A 354 19.07 5.25 -11.66
N PHE A 355 18.50 5.09 -10.46
CA PHE A 355 19.29 5.00 -9.21
C PHE A 355 20.31 3.86 -9.24
N GLY A 356 19.90 2.67 -9.69
CA GLY A 356 20.81 1.53 -9.85
C GLY A 356 21.72 1.65 -11.07
N ILE A 357 21.17 2.06 -12.22
CA ILE A 357 21.92 2.09 -13.47
C ILE A 357 23.02 3.16 -13.48
N LEU A 358 22.77 4.34 -12.92
CA LEU A 358 23.79 5.40 -12.86
C LEU A 358 25.00 4.97 -12.03
N LYS A 359 24.79 4.23 -10.94
CA LYS A 359 25.87 3.68 -10.11
C LYS A 359 26.75 2.71 -10.91
N MET A 360 26.11 1.78 -11.62
CA MET A 360 26.81 0.84 -12.49
C MET A 360 27.54 1.55 -13.65
N LYS A 361 26.90 2.54 -14.29
CA LYS A 361 27.52 3.32 -15.37
C LYS A 361 28.80 4.01 -14.90
N MET A 362 28.80 4.59 -13.69
CA MET A 362 29.94 5.34 -13.14
C MET A 362 31.05 4.49 -12.51
N THR A 363 30.83 3.18 -12.36
CA THR A 363 31.85 2.26 -11.86
C THR A 363 32.89 2.01 -12.97
N PRO A 364 34.21 2.14 -12.74
CA PRO A 364 35.22 1.78 -13.73
C PRO A 364 35.13 0.30 -14.13
N LYS A 365 35.42 -0.05 -15.39
CA LYS A 365 35.33 -1.43 -15.88
C LYS A 365 36.11 -2.44 -15.01
N ASN A 366 37.29 -2.06 -14.52
CA ASN A 366 38.14 -2.92 -13.70
C ASN A 366 37.55 -3.21 -12.31
N ASP A 367 36.70 -2.32 -11.80
CA ASP A 367 36.04 -2.43 -10.50
C ASP A 367 34.64 -3.08 -10.61
N CYS A 368 34.17 -3.37 -11.83
CA CYS A 368 32.95 -4.14 -12.03
C CYS A 368 33.18 -5.61 -11.66
N PRO A 369 32.18 -6.32 -11.10
CA PRO A 369 32.32 -7.74 -10.76
C PRO A 369 32.62 -8.59 -12.01
N ASP A 370 33.57 -9.52 -11.91
CA ASP A 370 33.88 -10.49 -12.98
C ASP A 370 32.70 -11.44 -13.25
N SER A 371 32.03 -11.83 -12.17
CA SER A 371 30.88 -12.73 -12.17
C SER A 371 30.23 -12.71 -10.78
N PHE A 372 28.93 -12.99 -10.73
CA PHE A 372 28.20 -13.28 -9.49
C PHE A 372 28.13 -14.80 -9.21
N VAL A 373 28.77 -15.62 -10.05
CA VAL A 373 28.82 -17.07 -9.91
C VAL A 373 29.41 -17.46 -8.55
N GLY A 374 28.65 -18.29 -7.82
CA GLY A 374 29.07 -18.88 -6.54
C GLY A 374 28.90 -17.98 -5.32
N LEU A 375 28.31 -16.80 -5.47
CA LEU A 375 27.95 -15.90 -4.37
C LEU A 375 26.52 -16.15 -3.93
N ASP A 376 26.26 -15.97 -2.63
CA ASP A 376 24.89 -15.85 -2.14
C ASP A 376 24.34 -14.43 -2.37
N ILE A 377 23.06 -14.24 -2.06
CA ILE A 377 22.32 -13.00 -2.30
C ILE A 377 22.94 -11.83 -1.55
N ASP A 378 23.27 -12.01 -0.28
CA ASP A 378 23.78 -10.94 0.56
C ASP A 378 25.20 -10.55 0.12
N ASP A 379 26.00 -11.50 -0.37
CA ASP A 379 27.29 -11.24 -1.01
C ASP A 379 27.15 -10.45 -2.31
N VAL A 380 26.15 -10.78 -3.15
CA VAL A 380 25.88 -10.03 -4.39
C VAL A 380 25.47 -8.59 -4.08
N VAL A 381 24.51 -8.41 -3.16
CA VAL A 381 24.06 -7.08 -2.72
C VAL A 381 25.22 -6.30 -2.11
N THR A 382 26.02 -6.93 -1.26
CA THR A 382 27.21 -6.31 -0.65
C THR A 382 28.24 -5.88 -1.69
N LYS A 383 28.52 -6.73 -2.69
CA LYS A 383 29.43 -6.37 -3.79
C LYS A 383 28.89 -5.21 -4.63
N MET A 384 27.59 -5.20 -4.92
CA MET A 384 26.96 -4.06 -5.61
C MET A 384 27.03 -2.78 -4.78
N ASN A 385 26.87 -2.89 -3.47
CA ASN A 385 26.92 -1.76 -2.55
C ASN A 385 28.32 -1.18 -2.42
N THR A 386 29.35 -2.03 -2.48
CA THR A 386 30.77 -1.66 -2.33
C THR A 386 31.49 -1.28 -3.63
N LEU A 387 30.77 -1.19 -4.76
CA LEU A 387 31.35 -0.74 -6.03
C LEU A 387 31.99 0.64 -5.86
N LYS A 388 33.19 0.81 -6.43
CA LYS A 388 33.88 2.10 -6.45
C LYS A 388 33.41 2.89 -7.66
N PHE A 389 32.79 4.03 -7.43
CA PHE A 389 32.35 4.96 -8.48
C PHE A 389 32.67 6.40 -8.07
N ASN A 390 32.50 7.33 -9.01
CA ASN A 390 32.65 8.76 -8.71
C ASN A 390 31.42 9.25 -7.92
N GLU A 391 31.52 9.17 -6.60
CA GLU A 391 30.44 9.50 -5.66
C GLU A 391 29.97 10.95 -5.80
N ASP A 392 30.87 11.91 -5.96
CA ASP A 392 30.52 13.33 -6.13
C ASP A 392 29.68 13.56 -7.39
N LYS A 393 30.08 12.95 -8.51
CA LYS A 393 29.33 13.02 -9.78
C LYS A 393 27.97 12.33 -9.65
N PHE A 394 27.93 11.17 -9.00
CA PHE A 394 26.69 10.44 -8.74
C PHE A 394 25.73 11.23 -7.87
N LYS A 395 26.18 11.72 -6.71
CA LYS A 395 25.43 12.61 -5.81
C LYS A 395 24.84 13.81 -6.53
N LYS A 396 25.66 14.51 -7.33
CA LYS A 396 25.19 15.65 -8.13
C LYS A 396 24.05 15.25 -9.07
N MET A 397 24.22 14.16 -9.82
CA MET A 397 23.23 13.68 -10.77
C MET A 397 21.92 13.24 -10.12
N ILE A 398 22.00 12.51 -9.01
CA ILE A 398 20.82 12.08 -8.26
C ILE A 398 20.04 13.29 -7.75
N ARG A 399 20.72 14.29 -7.15
CA ARG A 399 20.06 15.53 -6.71
C ARG A 399 19.41 16.28 -7.89
N GLU A 400 20.06 16.38 -9.04
CA GLU A 400 19.50 17.01 -10.24
C GLU A 400 18.27 16.28 -10.79
N LEU A 401 18.32 14.95 -10.84
CA LEU A 401 17.21 14.09 -11.25
C LEU A 401 16.01 14.27 -10.30
N LEU A 402 16.25 14.14 -9.00
CA LEU A 402 15.23 14.28 -7.97
C LEU A 402 14.58 15.67 -7.99
N ARG A 403 15.38 16.74 -8.13
CA ARG A 403 14.88 18.12 -8.29
C ARG A 403 14.01 18.26 -9.54
N HIS A 404 14.43 17.73 -10.68
CA HIS A 404 13.62 17.75 -11.89
C HIS A 404 12.29 17.01 -11.68
N PHE A 405 12.34 15.85 -11.03
CA PHE A 405 11.16 15.03 -10.78
C PHE A 405 10.14 15.76 -9.89
N VAL A 406 10.60 16.42 -8.84
CA VAL A 406 9.76 17.21 -7.93
C VAL A 406 9.20 18.47 -8.62
N ILE A 407 10.05 19.23 -9.32
CA ILE A 407 9.69 20.56 -9.85
C ILE A 407 8.90 20.49 -11.17
N LYS A 408 9.33 19.65 -12.13
CA LYS A 408 8.82 19.68 -13.52
C LYS A 408 7.84 18.57 -13.84
N VAL A 409 8.06 17.36 -13.31
CA VAL A 409 7.11 16.26 -13.51
C VAL A 409 5.83 16.51 -12.72
N LYS A 410 5.82 17.50 -11.80
CA LYS A 410 4.73 17.74 -10.86
C LYS A 410 4.26 16.39 -10.32
N MET A 411 5.07 15.75 -9.47
CA MET A 411 4.44 15.05 -8.35
C MET A 411 3.48 16.09 -7.78
N THR A 412 2.18 15.89 -7.98
CA THR A 412 1.17 16.94 -7.86
C THR A 412 1.19 17.53 -6.47
N ASN A 413 2.03 18.55 -6.29
CA ASN A 413 2.05 19.49 -5.21
C ASN A 413 1.12 20.62 -5.64
N GLU A 414 -0.18 20.36 -5.54
CA GLU A 414 -1.11 21.43 -5.18
C GLU A 414 -0.90 21.88 -3.71
N ASN A 415 0.19 21.46 -3.05
CA ASN A 415 0.54 21.73 -1.65
C ASN A 415 1.55 22.88 -1.46
N MET A 416 2.04 23.52 -2.52
CA MET A 416 3.16 24.47 -2.40
C MET A 416 2.79 25.80 -1.72
N PHE A 417 1.50 26.15 -1.58
CA PHE A 417 1.07 27.31 -0.79
C PHE A 417 1.13 27.06 0.73
N LEU A 418 1.18 25.78 1.15
CA LEU A 418 1.12 25.39 2.56
C LEU A 418 2.50 25.26 3.22
N ILE A 419 3.57 25.11 2.44
CA ILE A 419 4.95 24.84 2.92
C ILE A 419 5.60 26.08 3.56
N LEU A 420 5.08 27.29 3.33
CA LEU A 420 5.62 28.52 3.91
C LEU A 420 5.31 28.71 5.41
N GLN A 421 4.79 27.69 6.11
CA GLN A 421 4.48 27.75 7.54
C GLN A 421 5.26 26.67 8.31
N THR A 422 6.39 27.11 8.86
CA THR A 422 7.58 26.30 9.13
C THR A 422 7.63 25.53 10.45
N ASP A 423 6.54 25.40 11.21
CA ASP A 423 6.53 24.61 12.46
C ASP A 423 5.73 23.29 12.36
N PHE A 424 4.89 23.16 11.32
CA PHE A 424 4.01 22.01 11.12
C PHE A 424 4.70 20.81 10.45
N TYR A 425 5.62 21.08 9.51
CA TYR A 425 6.26 20.05 8.69
C TYR A 425 7.37 19.27 9.41
N LEU A 426 8.04 19.88 10.39
CA LEU A 426 9.18 19.27 11.08
C LEU A 426 8.77 18.24 12.14
N ASN A 427 7.49 18.17 12.53
CA ASN A 427 7.01 17.35 13.66
C ASN A 427 6.13 16.16 13.24
N LEU A 428 5.80 15.99 11.96
CA LEU A 428 4.92 14.92 11.45
C LEU A 428 5.64 14.04 10.42
N GLU A 429 5.98 12.81 10.79
CA GLU A 429 6.58 11.78 9.91
C GLU A 429 5.59 11.16 8.88
N ARG A 430 4.42 11.79 8.64
CA ARG A 430 3.29 11.24 7.86
C ARG A 430 2.65 12.30 6.94
N HIS A 431 3.09 12.36 5.67
CA HIS A 431 2.62 13.36 4.68
C HIS A 431 1.21 13.10 4.11
N ASP A 432 0.73 11.87 4.19
CA ASP A 432 -0.63 11.45 3.82
C ASP A 432 -1.71 12.16 4.67
N ILE A 433 -1.41 12.46 5.94
CA ILE A 433 -2.26 13.28 6.82
C ILE A 433 -2.50 14.68 6.22
N LEU A 434 -1.47 15.27 5.60
CA LEU A 434 -1.56 16.63 5.05
C LEU A 434 -2.45 16.69 3.82
N SER A 435 -2.35 15.68 2.96
CA SER A 435 -3.22 15.52 1.80
C SER A 435 -4.68 15.43 2.22
N LEU A 436 -4.96 14.70 3.30
CA LEU A 436 -6.30 14.57 3.84
C LEU A 436 -6.80 15.88 4.47
N ILE A 437 -5.97 16.59 5.26
CA ILE A 437 -6.31 17.92 5.79
C ILE A 437 -6.64 18.89 4.66
N LYS A 438 -5.86 18.87 3.57
CA LYS A 438 -6.10 19.74 2.43
C LYS A 438 -7.43 19.44 1.75
N THR A 439 -7.65 18.19 1.36
CA THR A 439 -8.92 17.75 0.74
C THR A 439 -10.10 18.12 1.63
N THR A 440 -9.95 17.90 2.93
CA THR A 440 -10.96 18.29 3.93
C THR A 440 -11.19 19.80 3.96
N SER A 441 -10.13 20.61 3.93
CA SER A 441 -10.23 22.07 3.95
C SER A 441 -10.98 22.58 2.71
N GLU A 442 -10.65 22.03 1.54
CA GLU A 442 -11.31 22.37 0.27
C GLU A 442 -12.80 22.00 0.29
N GLU A 443 -13.16 20.82 0.80
CA GLU A 443 -14.55 20.40 0.99
C GLU A 443 -15.30 21.29 2.00
N GLN A 444 -14.61 21.87 2.97
CA GLN A 444 -15.18 22.86 3.89
C GLN A 444 -15.21 24.29 3.30
N GLY A 445 -14.81 24.46 2.03
CA GLY A 445 -14.79 25.73 1.32
C GLY A 445 -13.63 26.65 1.73
N ILE A 446 -12.56 26.11 2.29
CA ILE A 446 -11.39 26.85 2.79
C ILE A 446 -10.19 26.55 1.87
N GLN A 447 -9.77 27.55 1.08
CA GLN A 447 -8.67 27.39 0.11
C GLN A 447 -7.35 28.00 0.60
N ASP A 448 -7.41 29.14 1.29
CA ASP A 448 -6.24 29.83 1.84
C ASP A 448 -6.31 29.74 3.37
N TYR A 449 -5.44 28.93 3.97
CA TYR A 449 -5.45 28.68 5.41
C TYR A 449 -4.04 28.46 5.97
N THR A 450 -3.95 28.68 7.28
CA THR A 450 -2.77 28.42 8.11
C THR A 450 -3.01 27.19 8.96
N ILE A 451 -2.03 26.29 9.08
CA ILE A 451 -2.10 25.18 10.04
C ILE A 451 -1.30 25.55 11.30
N THR A 452 -1.90 25.35 12.48
CA THR A 452 -1.33 25.67 13.79
C THR A 452 -1.67 24.58 14.82
N ASN A 453 -1.02 24.62 16.00
CA ASN A 453 -1.31 23.76 17.16
C ASN A 453 -1.27 22.27 16.86
N VAL A 454 -0.20 21.83 16.23
CA VAL A 454 -0.08 20.45 15.80
C VAL A 454 0.61 19.65 16.88
N SER A 455 -0.04 18.57 17.29
CA SER A 455 0.50 17.67 18.28
C SER A 455 0.14 16.24 17.96
N LYS A 456 1.11 15.34 18.14
CA LYS A 456 0.86 13.92 18.33
C LYS A 456 0.41 13.71 19.78
N ASN A 457 -0.59 12.87 20.02
CA ASN A 457 -0.94 12.47 21.38
C ASN A 457 0.24 11.69 22.02
N GLN A 458 0.23 11.55 23.34
CA GLN A 458 1.24 10.74 24.05
C GLN A 458 1.08 9.26 23.65
N ALA A 459 2.19 8.52 23.66
CA ALA A 459 2.17 7.07 23.44
C ALA A 459 1.23 6.38 24.47
N GLY A 460 0.54 5.32 24.07
CA GLY A 460 -0.43 4.55 24.86
C GLY A 460 -1.89 5.01 24.76
N GLU A 461 -2.20 5.96 23.87
CA GLU A 461 -3.56 6.46 23.64
C GLU A 461 -4.34 5.68 22.56
N GLY A 462 -3.74 4.67 21.90
CA GLY A 462 -4.45 3.84 20.92
C GLY A 462 -3.75 2.51 20.54
N LEU A 463 -4.45 1.39 20.70
CA LEU A 463 -3.92 0.04 20.35
C LEU A 463 -3.82 -0.17 18.83
N LEU A 464 -4.72 0.43 18.04
CA LEU A 464 -4.85 0.19 16.59
C LEU A 464 -4.49 1.38 15.71
N SER A 465 -4.19 2.54 16.31
CA SER A 465 -4.02 3.79 15.59
C SER A 465 -3.21 4.83 16.33
N GLU A 466 -2.51 5.66 15.57
CA GLU A 466 -1.93 6.93 16.04
C GLU A 466 -2.97 8.05 15.98
N PHE A 467 -2.85 9.02 16.90
CA PHE A 467 -3.73 10.19 16.95
C PHE A 467 -2.93 11.50 16.87
N PHE A 468 -3.41 12.38 16.01
CA PHE A 468 -2.87 13.72 15.80
C PHE A 468 -3.97 14.76 16.03
N THR A 469 -3.60 15.96 16.44
CA THR A 469 -4.50 17.12 16.39
C THR A 469 -3.87 18.23 15.56
N ALA A 470 -4.71 18.98 14.86
CA ALA A 470 -4.30 20.11 14.04
C ALA A 470 -5.40 21.18 14.01
N THR A 471 -5.02 22.44 14.02
CA THR A 471 -5.94 23.57 13.85
C THR A 471 -5.71 24.19 12.49
N ILE A 472 -6.74 24.28 11.64
CA ILE A 472 -6.69 25.09 10.42
C ILE A 472 -7.40 26.43 10.66
N LYS A 473 -6.80 27.52 10.18
CA LYS A 473 -7.35 28.87 10.23
C LYS A 473 -7.41 29.45 8.83
N ASP A 474 -8.63 29.65 8.33
CA ASP A 474 -8.89 30.34 7.08
C ASP A 474 -8.32 31.76 7.14
N ASN A 475 -7.39 32.08 6.23
CA ASN A 475 -6.71 33.36 6.17
C ASN A 475 -7.61 34.47 5.59
N VAL A 476 -8.67 34.10 4.88
CA VAL A 476 -9.64 35.04 4.28
C VAL A 476 -10.76 35.36 5.27
N SER A 477 -11.43 34.35 5.82
CA SER A 477 -12.58 34.56 6.70
C SER A 477 -12.22 34.64 8.19
N GLY A 478 -11.02 34.17 8.57
CA GLY A 478 -10.64 33.99 9.97
C GLY A 478 -11.30 32.78 10.64
N LYS A 479 -12.13 32.00 9.93
CA LYS A 479 -12.78 30.79 10.44
C LYS A 479 -11.72 29.76 10.84
N GLN A 480 -11.90 29.16 12.01
CA GLN A 480 -11.02 28.11 12.53
C GLN A 480 -11.76 26.77 12.55
N LEU A 481 -11.06 25.69 12.18
CA LEU A 481 -11.51 24.31 12.38
C LEU A 481 -10.41 23.53 13.12
N ASP A 482 -10.82 22.82 14.16
CA ASP A 482 -9.93 22.02 14.99
C ASP A 482 -10.17 20.53 14.72
N PHE A 483 -9.14 19.87 14.22
CA PHE A 483 -9.15 18.48 13.78
C PHE A 483 -8.51 17.55 14.80
N ALA A 484 -9.12 16.39 15.00
CA ALA A 484 -8.55 15.20 15.59
C ALA A 484 -8.44 14.15 14.48
N ILE A 485 -7.23 13.67 14.21
CA ILE A 485 -6.91 12.83 13.07
C ILE A 485 -6.46 11.48 13.60
N LYS A 486 -7.22 10.44 13.28
CA LYS A 486 -6.93 9.05 13.65
C LYS A 486 -6.32 8.35 12.46
N VAL A 487 -5.19 7.66 12.64
CA VAL A 487 -4.41 7.06 11.56
C VAL A 487 -4.03 5.64 11.92
N ALA A 488 -4.30 4.68 11.03
CA ALA A 488 -3.96 3.28 11.28
C ALA A 488 -2.45 3.03 11.32
N PHE A 489 -2.03 2.10 12.19
CA PHE A 489 -0.66 1.55 12.17
C PHE A 489 -0.37 0.85 10.85
N VAL A 490 0.84 1.00 10.31
CA VAL A 490 1.22 0.49 8.98
C VAL A 490 2.09 -0.76 9.06
N GLU A 491 2.55 -1.11 10.25
CA GLU A 491 3.50 -2.17 10.52
C GLU A 491 2.87 -3.56 10.32
N ASP A 492 3.49 -4.37 9.45
CA ASP A 492 3.04 -5.72 9.10
C ASP A 492 2.83 -6.63 10.32
N LYS A 493 3.69 -6.52 11.34
CA LYS A 493 3.59 -7.34 12.55
C LYS A 493 2.25 -7.14 13.29
N VAL A 494 1.75 -5.91 13.30
CA VAL A 494 0.48 -5.55 13.95
C VAL A 494 -0.68 -6.00 13.06
N ARG A 495 -0.62 -5.71 11.75
CA ARG A 495 -1.67 -6.04 10.79
C ARG A 495 -1.90 -7.55 10.59
N LYS A 496 -0.89 -8.39 10.83
CA LYS A 496 -1.03 -9.86 10.77
C LYS A 496 -1.81 -10.43 11.96
N THR A 497 -1.76 -9.78 13.11
CA THR A 497 -2.38 -10.30 14.35
C THR A 497 -3.67 -9.60 14.73
N ILE A 498 -3.90 -8.39 14.19
CA ILE A 498 -5.10 -7.59 14.46
C ILE A 498 -5.73 -7.16 13.12
N PRO A 499 -7.04 -7.36 12.91
CA PRO A 499 -7.77 -6.92 11.70
C PRO A 499 -7.95 -5.39 11.63
N ILE A 500 -6.85 -4.62 11.62
CA ILE A 500 -6.83 -3.14 11.57
C ILE A 500 -7.69 -2.61 10.43
N ARG A 501 -7.55 -3.20 9.23
CA ARG A 501 -8.30 -2.78 8.05
C ARG A 501 -9.80 -2.83 8.29
N ARG A 502 -10.31 -3.96 8.79
CA ARG A 502 -11.75 -4.15 9.05
C ARG A 502 -12.26 -3.23 10.16
N SER A 503 -11.45 -3.01 11.20
CA SER A 503 -11.75 -2.05 12.26
C SER A 503 -11.93 -0.62 11.72
N PHE A 504 -11.05 -0.16 10.83
CA PHE A 504 -11.19 1.16 10.20
C PHE A 504 -12.35 1.22 9.20
N GLU A 505 -12.58 0.17 8.41
CA GLU A 505 -13.74 0.09 7.52
C GLU A 505 -15.06 0.24 8.30
N ASN A 506 -15.15 -0.39 9.47
CA ASN A 506 -16.27 -0.26 10.39
C ASN A 506 -16.48 1.17 10.89
N GLU A 507 -15.43 1.81 11.41
CA GLU A 507 -15.49 3.18 11.91
C GLU A 507 -15.87 4.16 10.78
N VAL A 508 -15.31 3.97 9.58
CA VAL A 508 -15.67 4.76 8.39
C VAL A 508 -17.10 4.52 7.94
N ASN A 509 -17.57 3.28 7.92
CA ASN A 509 -18.97 2.97 7.60
C ASN A 509 -19.93 3.61 8.60
N PHE A 510 -19.55 3.66 9.89
CA PHE A 510 -20.34 4.33 10.90
C PHE A 510 -20.51 5.83 10.62
N TYR A 511 -19.38 6.55 10.44
CA TYR A 511 -19.40 8.00 10.21
C TYR A 511 -19.95 8.40 8.85
N SER A 512 -19.68 7.62 7.80
CA SER A 512 -20.06 7.98 6.42
C SER A 512 -21.44 7.47 6.00
N LYS A 513 -21.98 6.43 6.65
CA LYS A 513 -23.25 5.78 6.27
C LYS A 513 -24.23 5.65 7.44
N VAL A 514 -23.87 4.94 8.51
CA VAL A 514 -24.82 4.58 9.59
C VAL A 514 -25.39 5.83 10.26
N TYR A 515 -24.52 6.68 10.82
CA TYR A 515 -24.99 7.85 11.56
C TYR A 515 -25.67 8.91 10.67
N PRO A 516 -25.18 9.21 9.44
CA PRO A 516 -25.92 10.07 8.51
C PRO A 516 -27.33 9.57 8.17
N ILE A 517 -27.52 8.25 8.03
CA ILE A 517 -28.86 7.66 7.82
C ILE A 517 -29.72 7.83 9.08
N PHE A 518 -29.18 7.62 10.28
CA PHE A 518 -29.93 7.90 11.52
C PHE A 518 -30.36 9.37 11.63
N GLN A 519 -29.47 10.30 11.31
CA GLN A 519 -29.79 11.73 11.32
C GLN A 519 -30.82 12.10 10.23
N LYS A 520 -30.72 11.49 9.05
CA LYS A 520 -31.73 11.67 7.99
C LYS A 520 -33.08 11.14 8.44
N PHE A 521 -33.11 9.94 9.02
CA PHE A 521 -34.30 9.29 9.53
C PHE A 521 -34.99 10.11 10.63
N GLU A 522 -34.22 10.77 11.49
CA GLU A 522 -34.71 11.74 12.49
C GLU A 522 -35.34 12.98 11.83
N ARG A 523 -34.62 13.59 10.85
CA ARG A 523 -35.09 14.78 10.12
C ARG A 523 -36.38 14.52 9.34
N ASP A 524 -36.48 13.37 8.67
CA ASP A 524 -37.64 12.98 7.87
C ASP A 524 -38.92 12.85 8.72
N ARG A 525 -38.77 12.71 10.05
CA ARG A 525 -39.87 12.65 11.02
C ARG A 525 -40.15 13.98 11.72
N GLY A 526 -39.48 15.05 11.30
CA GLY A 526 -39.67 16.39 11.86
C GLY A 526 -39.24 16.52 13.32
N ILE A 527 -38.36 15.63 13.80
CA ILE A 527 -37.82 15.69 15.16
C ILE A 527 -36.82 16.86 15.21
N SER A 528 -37.19 17.92 15.94
CA SER A 528 -36.42 19.17 16.03
C SER A 528 -35.41 19.18 17.18
N ASP A 529 -35.53 18.27 18.15
CA ASP A 529 -34.65 18.12 19.32
C ASP A 529 -33.57 17.05 19.09
N SER A 530 -32.87 17.13 17.95
CA SER A 530 -31.76 16.23 17.63
C SER A 530 -30.58 16.47 18.58
N VAL A 531 -30.02 15.38 19.09
CA VAL A 531 -28.86 15.39 19.99
C VAL A 531 -27.66 14.83 19.23
N GLN A 532 -26.57 15.59 19.20
CA GLN A 532 -25.32 15.14 18.60
C GLN A 532 -24.64 14.14 19.55
N LEU A 533 -24.58 12.86 19.18
CA LEU A 533 -24.02 11.81 20.03
C LEU A 533 -22.53 11.54 19.78
N ILE A 534 -22.00 12.01 18.65
CA ILE A 534 -20.64 11.68 18.17
C ILE A 534 -19.92 12.95 17.70
N PRO A 535 -18.58 12.99 17.61
CA PRO A 535 -17.89 14.10 16.96
C PRO A 535 -18.31 14.20 15.49
N LYS A 536 -18.29 15.41 14.93
CA LYS A 536 -18.43 15.55 13.47
C LYS A 536 -17.24 14.85 12.79
N CYS A 537 -17.52 14.01 11.80
CA CYS A 537 -16.49 13.54 10.86
C CYS A 537 -16.43 14.51 9.68
N PHE A 538 -15.24 15.01 9.39
CA PHE A 538 -14.99 15.90 8.27
C PHE A 538 -14.61 15.13 7.01
N ASN A 539 -13.75 14.13 7.14
CA ASN A 539 -13.29 13.32 6.01
C ASN A 539 -12.79 11.95 6.48
N VAL A 540 -12.76 10.99 5.55
CA VAL A 540 -12.30 9.62 5.75
C VAL A 540 -11.44 9.23 4.55
N PHE A 541 -10.38 8.47 4.79
CA PHE A 541 -9.51 7.95 3.73
C PHE A 541 -9.20 6.48 4.02
N ILE A 542 -9.37 5.64 3.02
CA ILE A 542 -9.38 4.18 3.17
C ILE A 542 -8.66 3.56 1.95
N GLU A 543 -7.33 3.52 2.04
CA GLU A 543 -6.46 2.73 1.15
C GLU A 543 -5.64 1.77 2.00
N ASP A 544 -5.15 0.68 1.41
CA ASP A 544 -4.38 -0.30 2.18
C ASP A 544 -3.11 0.34 2.75
N CYS A 545 -2.85 0.10 4.04
CA CYS A 545 -1.81 0.79 4.82
C CYS A 545 -1.92 2.34 4.84
N SER A 546 -3.09 2.90 4.54
CA SER A 546 -3.38 4.33 4.66
C SER A 546 -4.85 4.57 5.02
N GLU A 547 -5.27 4.09 6.19
CA GLU A 547 -6.59 4.31 6.74
C GLU A 547 -6.59 5.46 7.75
N MET A 548 -7.48 6.43 7.53
CA MET A 548 -7.54 7.66 8.32
C MET A 548 -8.95 8.22 8.48
N LEU A 549 -9.17 8.91 9.59
CA LEU A 549 -10.36 9.71 9.84
C LEU A 549 -9.97 11.10 10.35
N ILE A 550 -10.59 12.15 9.79
CA ILE A 550 -10.56 13.50 10.36
C ILE A 550 -11.87 13.77 11.07
N LEU A 551 -11.78 13.91 12.39
CA LEU A 551 -12.89 14.16 13.31
C LEU A 551 -12.77 15.56 13.93
N GLU A 552 -13.86 16.04 14.50
CA GLU A 552 -13.91 17.23 15.35
C GLU A 552 -13.09 17.03 16.62
N ASN A 553 -12.18 17.97 16.89
CA ASN A 553 -11.37 17.96 18.10
C ASN A 553 -12.23 18.34 19.31
N LEU A 554 -12.78 17.33 19.98
CA LEU A 554 -13.64 17.50 21.14
C LEU A 554 -12.92 18.17 22.35
N LYS A 555 -11.59 18.07 22.45
CA LYS A 555 -10.82 18.74 23.51
C LYS A 555 -10.97 20.26 23.43
N VAL A 556 -11.03 20.84 22.22
CA VAL A 556 -11.25 22.30 22.02
C VAL A 556 -12.66 22.71 22.44
N LEU A 557 -13.63 21.80 22.33
CA LEU A 557 -15.00 21.99 22.81
C LEU A 557 -15.19 21.71 24.32
N LYS A 558 -14.08 21.55 25.06
CA LYS A 558 -14.03 21.28 26.51
C LYS A 558 -14.63 19.93 26.91
N PHE A 559 -14.68 18.97 25.99
CA PHE A 559 -14.91 17.59 26.38
C PHE A 559 -13.61 16.99 26.92
N GLU A 560 -13.73 16.21 27.97
CA GLU A 560 -12.65 15.54 28.67
C GLU A 560 -12.93 14.02 28.68
N CYS A 561 -11.89 13.20 28.51
CA CYS A 561 -12.02 11.76 28.75
C CYS A 561 -12.26 11.51 30.24
N PHE A 562 -13.07 10.50 30.57
CA PHE A 562 -13.26 10.12 31.97
C PHE A 562 -11.96 9.56 32.55
N ASP A 563 -11.66 9.83 33.83
CA ASP A 563 -10.48 9.26 34.46
C ASP A 563 -10.63 7.73 34.59
N LYS A 564 -9.84 7.00 33.79
CA LYS A 564 -9.92 5.53 33.72
C LYS A 564 -9.66 4.82 35.04
N THR A 565 -9.00 5.45 36.02
CA THR A 565 -8.74 4.83 37.33
C THR A 565 -9.92 4.94 38.30
N SER A 566 -10.91 5.76 37.94
CA SER A 566 -12.11 6.04 38.71
C SER A 566 -13.30 5.21 38.22
N PHE A 567 -14.26 4.96 39.12
CA PHE A 567 -15.56 4.40 38.75
C PHE A 567 -16.54 5.51 38.38
N LEU A 568 -17.39 5.24 37.39
CA LEU A 568 -18.48 6.11 36.99
C LEU A 568 -19.50 6.19 38.13
N ASP A 569 -19.87 7.41 38.50
CA ASP A 569 -20.93 7.66 39.48
C ASP A 569 -22.33 7.56 38.85
N HIS A 570 -23.36 7.76 39.68
CA HIS A 570 -24.75 7.69 39.25
C HIS A 570 -25.09 8.68 38.11
N GLU A 571 -24.56 9.90 38.12
CA GLU A 571 -24.88 10.89 37.07
C GLU A 571 -24.29 10.46 35.73
N HIS A 572 -23.04 9.99 35.72
CA HIS A 572 -22.37 9.54 34.52
C HIS A 572 -23.03 8.29 33.93
N ILE A 573 -23.22 7.23 34.73
CA ILE A 573 -23.81 5.98 34.21
C ILE A 573 -25.27 6.19 33.75
N SER A 574 -26.02 7.07 34.41
CA SER A 574 -27.37 7.44 33.99
C SER A 574 -27.39 8.16 32.65
N LEU A 575 -26.44 9.09 32.42
CA LEU A 575 -26.32 9.77 31.14
C LEU A 575 -25.93 8.78 30.02
N ILE A 576 -24.96 7.90 30.28
CA ILE A 576 -24.54 6.87 29.32
C ILE A 576 -25.73 5.97 28.95
N PHE A 577 -26.49 5.47 29.92
CA PHE A 577 -27.64 4.59 29.67
C PHE A 577 -28.76 5.33 28.91
N LYS A 578 -29.00 6.61 29.20
CA LYS A 578 -29.92 7.44 28.40
C LYS A 578 -29.44 7.58 26.95
N THR A 579 -28.15 7.82 26.75
CA THR A 579 -27.53 7.97 25.44
C THR A 579 -27.62 6.70 24.61
N TYR A 580 -27.24 5.54 25.17
CA TYR A 580 -27.41 4.25 24.48
C TYR A 580 -28.88 3.90 24.25
N GLY A 581 -29.79 4.29 25.16
CA GLY A 581 -31.23 4.16 24.94
C GLY A 581 -31.68 4.88 23.67
N ARG A 582 -31.25 6.13 23.51
CA ARG A 582 -31.53 6.92 22.29
C ARG A 582 -30.86 6.30 21.06
N PHE A 583 -29.59 5.92 21.16
CA PHE A 583 -28.82 5.37 20.04
C PHE A 583 -29.42 4.06 19.52
N HIS A 584 -29.69 3.09 20.40
CA HIS A 584 -30.26 1.80 20.00
C HIS A 584 -31.65 1.94 19.38
N ALA A 585 -32.45 2.93 19.80
CA ALA A 585 -33.79 3.16 19.23
C ALA A 585 -33.75 3.51 17.73
N TYR A 586 -32.68 4.13 17.21
CA TYR A 586 -32.52 4.32 15.76
C TYR A 586 -32.52 2.99 15.01
N SER A 587 -31.76 2.03 15.53
CA SER A 587 -31.60 0.72 14.92
C SER A 587 -32.93 -0.05 14.86
N PHE A 588 -33.67 -0.08 15.97
CA PHE A 588 -34.99 -0.71 16.02
C PHE A 588 -36.01 -0.04 15.10
N ALA A 589 -36.06 1.31 15.09
CA ALA A 589 -37.00 2.04 14.24
C ALA A 589 -36.71 1.84 12.75
N LEU A 590 -35.42 1.87 12.37
CA LEU A 590 -35.01 1.67 10.99
C LEU A 590 -35.30 0.23 10.52
N ARG A 591 -35.04 -0.77 11.38
CA ARG A 591 -35.35 -2.17 11.09
C ARG A 591 -36.84 -2.43 10.91
N ASP A 592 -37.68 -1.80 11.73
CA ASP A 592 -39.14 -1.92 11.68
C ASP A 592 -39.74 -1.24 10.44
N GLN A 593 -39.24 -0.05 10.10
CA GLN A 593 -39.89 0.82 9.10
C GLN A 593 -39.23 0.80 7.73
N GLN A 594 -37.93 0.50 7.66
CA GLN A 594 -37.11 0.49 6.43
C GLN A 594 -36.14 -0.71 6.44
N PRO A 595 -36.67 -1.96 6.43
CA PRO A 595 -35.87 -3.17 6.61
C PRO A 595 -34.80 -3.35 5.51
N GLU A 596 -35.06 -2.94 4.27
CA GLU A 596 -34.07 -3.03 3.20
C GLU A 596 -32.87 -2.09 3.42
N GLU A 597 -33.11 -0.84 3.83
CA GLU A 597 -32.04 0.11 4.15
C GLU A 597 -31.26 -0.34 5.39
N TYR A 598 -31.96 -0.91 6.38
CA TYR A 598 -31.33 -1.54 7.53
C TYR A 598 -30.41 -2.70 7.12
N GLN A 599 -30.88 -3.63 6.28
CA GLN A 599 -30.08 -4.77 5.82
C GLN A 599 -28.85 -4.33 5.01
N GLN A 600 -28.99 -3.30 4.17
CA GLN A 600 -27.86 -2.72 3.45
C GLN A 600 -26.82 -2.06 4.37
N LEU A 601 -27.27 -1.45 5.48
CA LEU A 601 -26.37 -0.87 6.47
C LEU A 601 -25.59 -1.95 7.22
N VAL A 602 -26.28 -2.93 7.79
CA VAL A 602 -25.63 -3.97 8.61
C VAL A 602 -24.76 -4.90 7.78
N GLY A 603 -25.10 -5.15 6.51
CA GLY A 603 -24.30 -5.95 5.58
C GLY A 603 -22.95 -5.34 5.20
N ARG A 604 -22.67 -4.09 5.60
CA ARG A 604 -21.36 -3.43 5.44
C ARG A 604 -20.48 -3.52 6.68
N LEU A 605 -21.02 -3.98 7.81
CA LEU A 605 -20.30 -4.03 9.07
C LEU A 605 -19.59 -5.39 9.21
N HIS A 606 -18.37 -5.35 9.73
CA HIS A 606 -17.54 -6.51 10.01
C HIS A 606 -17.62 -6.89 11.48
N ASN A 607 -17.81 -8.17 11.78
CA ASN A 607 -17.77 -8.66 13.15
C ASN A 607 -16.32 -8.86 13.61
N VAL A 608 -15.67 -7.75 13.99
CA VAL A 608 -14.25 -7.74 14.34
C VAL A 608 -13.92 -8.69 15.51
N TYR A 609 -14.85 -8.88 16.45
CA TYR A 609 -14.69 -9.85 17.55
C TYR A 609 -14.60 -11.31 17.05
N GLU A 610 -15.37 -11.66 16.04
CA GLU A 610 -15.30 -12.99 15.42
C GLU A 610 -13.98 -13.21 14.68
N GLU A 611 -13.52 -12.19 13.93
CA GLU A 611 -12.21 -12.24 13.27
C GLU A 611 -11.06 -12.36 14.27
N PHE A 612 -11.14 -11.62 15.38
CA PHE A 612 -10.19 -11.73 16.50
C PHE A 612 -10.12 -13.14 17.09
N LEU A 613 -11.27 -13.80 17.25
CA LEU A 613 -11.34 -15.15 17.80
C LEU A 613 -10.93 -16.23 16.78
N ASN A 614 -11.05 -15.96 15.49
CA ASN A 614 -10.73 -16.91 14.42
C ASN A 614 -9.33 -16.69 13.82
N ASN A 615 -8.56 -15.72 14.35
CA ASN A 615 -7.19 -15.47 13.93
C ASN A 615 -6.27 -16.68 14.21
N GLU A 616 -5.36 -16.96 13.27
CA GLU A 616 -4.40 -18.08 13.34
C GLU A 616 -3.51 -18.06 14.58
N SER A 617 -3.22 -16.88 15.15
CA SER A 617 -2.35 -16.75 16.32
C SER A 617 -2.95 -17.36 17.59
N ASN A 618 -4.27 -17.54 17.66
CA ASN A 618 -5.02 -17.95 18.86
C ASN A 618 -4.78 -17.08 20.12
N THR A 619 -4.11 -15.93 20.01
CA THR A 619 -3.63 -15.17 21.17
C THR A 619 -4.77 -14.67 22.03
N ILE A 620 -5.85 -14.20 21.42
CA ILE A 620 -7.04 -13.70 22.13
C ILE A 620 -7.76 -14.85 22.85
N ARG A 621 -7.80 -16.04 22.25
CA ARG A 621 -8.36 -17.22 22.89
C ARG A 621 -7.57 -17.60 24.14
N GLU A 622 -6.24 -17.57 24.05
CA GLU A 622 -5.39 -17.81 25.23
C GLU A 622 -5.56 -16.73 26.29
N TYR A 623 -5.67 -15.46 25.90
CA TYR A 623 -5.90 -14.35 26.81
C TYR A 623 -7.21 -14.52 27.61
N LEU A 624 -8.31 -14.90 26.94
CA LEU A 624 -9.58 -15.19 27.59
C LEU A 624 -9.47 -16.37 28.57
N ARG A 625 -8.79 -17.46 28.20
CA ARG A 625 -8.54 -18.61 29.08
C ARG A 625 -7.75 -18.21 30.32
N GLN A 626 -6.68 -17.44 30.16
CA GLN A 626 -5.83 -16.98 31.25
C GLN A 626 -6.60 -16.07 32.22
N ASN A 627 -7.42 -15.16 31.71
CA ASN A 627 -8.28 -14.33 32.54
C ASN A 627 -9.25 -15.18 33.36
N VAL A 628 -9.90 -16.18 32.78
CA VAL A 628 -10.79 -17.09 33.53
C VAL A 628 -10.03 -17.88 34.61
N GLN A 629 -8.83 -18.38 34.29
CA GLN A 629 -8.00 -19.06 35.28
C GLN A 629 -7.65 -18.15 36.46
N LEU A 630 -7.31 -16.89 36.19
CA LEU A 630 -7.04 -15.89 37.21
C LEU A 630 -8.29 -15.62 38.07
N MET A 631 -9.45 -15.40 37.44
CA MET A 631 -10.70 -15.14 38.16
C MET A 631 -11.09 -16.33 39.05
N LYS A 632 -10.84 -17.56 38.60
CA LYS A 632 -11.06 -18.77 39.39
C LYS A 632 -10.20 -18.80 40.66
N GLN A 633 -8.95 -18.34 40.60
CA GLN A 633 -8.06 -18.27 41.78
C GLN A 633 -8.53 -17.25 42.82
N TYR A 634 -9.36 -16.28 42.42
CA TYR A 634 -9.91 -15.29 43.32
C TYR A 634 -11.13 -15.76 44.11
N LEU A 635 -11.83 -16.80 43.63
CA LEU A 635 -12.98 -17.40 44.33
C LEU A 635 -12.52 -18.24 45.52
N ILE A 636 -13.26 -18.17 46.63
CA ILE A 636 -12.92 -18.83 47.90
C ILE A 636 -13.86 -20.01 48.15
N PRO A 637 -13.38 -21.27 48.12
CA PRO A 637 -14.18 -22.43 48.51
C PRO A 637 -14.77 -22.29 49.92
N GLY A 638 -16.04 -22.66 50.09
CA GLY A 638 -16.80 -22.49 51.33
C GLY A 638 -17.43 -21.10 51.53
N GLN A 639 -17.07 -20.11 50.71
CA GLN A 639 -17.71 -18.78 50.69
C GLN A 639 -18.40 -18.50 49.36
N ASP A 640 -17.78 -18.92 48.26
CA ASP A 640 -18.20 -18.61 46.88
C ASP A 640 -18.69 -19.86 46.14
N ASP A 641 -19.17 -20.89 46.84
CA ASP A 641 -19.44 -22.23 46.26
C ASP A 641 -20.44 -22.21 45.09
N GLU A 642 -21.51 -21.42 45.19
CA GLU A 642 -22.50 -21.30 44.11
C GLU A 642 -21.88 -20.64 42.86
N MET A 643 -21.11 -19.56 43.05
CA MET A 643 -20.37 -18.91 41.97
C MET A 643 -19.39 -19.89 41.33
N ILE A 644 -18.63 -20.63 42.13
CA ILE A 644 -17.67 -21.63 41.65
C ILE A 644 -18.39 -22.65 40.77
N ILE A 645 -19.56 -23.16 41.18
CA ILE A 645 -20.33 -24.13 40.40
C ILE A 645 -20.79 -23.53 39.06
N LYS A 646 -21.41 -22.35 39.07
CA LYS A 646 -21.91 -21.69 37.84
C LYS A 646 -20.77 -21.28 36.90
N PHE A 647 -19.61 -20.90 37.46
CA PHE A 647 -18.45 -20.44 36.71
C PHE A 647 -17.69 -21.56 35.97
N ARG A 648 -17.90 -22.84 36.34
CA ARG A 648 -17.18 -23.97 35.71
C ARG A 648 -17.33 -24.04 34.19
N LYS A 649 -18.46 -23.60 33.65
CA LYS A 649 -18.72 -23.62 32.20
C LYS A 649 -17.82 -22.68 31.39
N TYR A 650 -17.15 -21.73 32.04
CA TYR A 650 -16.18 -20.83 31.39
C TYR A 650 -14.76 -21.39 31.40
N GLU A 651 -14.50 -22.48 32.14
CA GLU A 651 -13.16 -23.06 32.23
C GLU A 651 -12.69 -23.66 30.90
N ASN A 652 -11.37 -23.66 30.67
CA ASN A 652 -10.75 -24.11 29.42
C ASN A 652 -11.36 -23.34 28.23
N ASP A 653 -11.80 -24.04 27.19
CA ASP A 653 -12.39 -23.41 26.01
C ASP A 653 -13.83 -22.93 26.15
N GLY A 654 -14.49 -23.22 27.28
CA GLY A 654 -15.87 -22.78 27.48
C GLY A 654 -16.03 -21.26 27.41
N ILE A 655 -15.04 -20.47 27.84
CA ILE A 655 -15.07 -19.02 27.68
C ILE A 655 -15.00 -18.57 26.22
N ASN A 656 -14.20 -19.24 25.40
CA ASN A 656 -14.05 -18.90 23.99
C ASN A 656 -15.34 -19.23 23.24
N ASP A 657 -15.91 -20.40 23.50
CA ASP A 657 -17.16 -20.84 22.88
C ASP A 657 -18.31 -19.91 23.30
N ILE A 658 -18.45 -19.60 24.59
CA ILE A 658 -19.50 -18.70 25.08
C ILE A 658 -19.32 -17.29 24.52
N PHE A 659 -18.09 -16.77 24.47
CA PHE A 659 -17.85 -15.43 23.93
C PHE A 659 -18.10 -15.38 22.43
N LEU A 660 -17.67 -16.40 21.67
CA LEU A 660 -17.93 -16.53 20.24
C LEU A 660 -19.44 -16.61 19.95
N ASP A 661 -20.16 -17.45 20.70
CA ASP A 661 -21.62 -17.57 20.61
C ASP A 661 -22.26 -16.19 20.82
N ILE A 662 -21.92 -15.48 21.89
CA ILE A 662 -22.49 -14.17 22.19
C ILE A 662 -22.22 -13.13 21.09
N VAL A 663 -21.01 -13.12 20.51
CA VAL A 663 -20.66 -12.11 19.50
C VAL A 663 -21.22 -12.42 18.12
N THR A 664 -21.52 -13.69 17.81
CA THR A 664 -22.05 -14.15 16.51
C THR A 664 -23.55 -14.45 16.53
N GLU A 665 -24.17 -14.57 17.70
CA GLU A 665 -25.58 -14.94 17.82
C GLU A 665 -26.52 -13.87 17.22
N GLU A 666 -27.36 -14.31 16.29
CA GLU A 666 -28.52 -13.56 15.83
C GLU A 666 -29.63 -13.63 16.87
N CYS A 667 -30.12 -12.47 17.32
CA CYS A 667 -31.21 -12.40 18.30
C CYS A 667 -32.36 -11.51 17.81
N ASP A 668 -33.58 -11.84 18.24
CA ASP A 668 -34.82 -11.16 17.83
C ASP A 668 -34.80 -9.66 18.19
N TYR A 669 -34.23 -9.33 19.35
CA TYR A 669 -34.06 -7.96 19.83
C TYR A 669 -32.64 -7.45 19.65
N SER A 670 -32.20 -7.35 18.40
CA SER A 670 -30.90 -6.84 18.02
C SER A 670 -30.92 -5.36 17.59
N ALA A 671 -29.83 -4.67 17.88
CA ALA A 671 -29.51 -3.31 17.44
C ALA A 671 -28.10 -3.27 16.84
N ILE A 672 -27.82 -2.21 16.09
CA ILE A 672 -26.45 -1.76 15.79
C ILE A 672 -25.88 -1.22 17.10
N LEU A 673 -24.82 -1.85 17.57
CA LEU A 673 -24.13 -1.63 18.83
C LEU A 673 -22.85 -0.84 18.60
N HIS A 674 -22.42 -0.06 19.59
CA HIS A 674 -21.09 0.54 19.60
C HIS A 674 -19.99 -0.53 19.75
N GLY A 675 -20.22 -1.57 20.55
CA GLY A 675 -19.33 -2.72 20.66
C GLY A 675 -18.09 -2.52 21.55
N ASP A 676 -17.55 -1.30 21.67
CA ASP A 676 -16.47 -0.96 22.62
C ASP A 676 -16.82 0.13 23.65
N CYS A 677 -17.73 -0.18 24.57
CA CYS A 677 -18.41 0.79 25.43
C CYS A 677 -17.75 1.06 26.79
N TRP A 678 -16.42 0.93 26.89
CA TRP A 678 -15.71 1.30 28.11
C TRP A 678 -15.52 2.81 28.25
N SER A 679 -15.18 3.27 29.45
CA SER A 679 -15.17 4.70 29.81
C SER A 679 -14.17 5.57 29.03
N ASN A 680 -13.16 5.00 28.37
CA ASN A 680 -12.21 5.77 27.57
C ASN A 680 -12.76 6.18 26.20
N ASN A 681 -13.74 5.44 25.68
CA ASN A 681 -14.39 5.74 24.41
C ASN A 681 -15.61 6.68 24.59
N ILE A 682 -15.70 7.31 25.76
CA ILE A 682 -16.77 8.23 26.13
C ILE A 682 -16.14 9.52 26.67
N MET A 683 -16.43 10.63 26.00
CA MET A 683 -16.00 11.95 26.44
C MET A 683 -17.16 12.74 27.05
N PHE A 684 -16.88 13.46 28.12
CA PHE A 684 -17.87 14.24 28.87
C PHE A 684 -17.52 15.72 28.87
N LYS A 685 -18.54 16.56 28.82
CA LYS A 685 -18.42 18.01 29.00
C LYS A 685 -19.06 18.41 30.32
N TYR A 686 -18.44 19.36 31.02
CA TYR A 686 -18.90 19.83 32.31
C TYR A 686 -19.08 21.33 32.34
N GLU A 687 -20.18 21.77 32.95
CA GLU A 687 -20.40 23.16 33.35
C GLU A 687 -19.73 23.41 34.71
N LYS A 688 -19.01 24.53 34.84
CA LYS A 688 -18.41 24.91 36.12
C LYS A 688 -19.49 25.53 37.03
N THR A 689 -19.69 24.97 38.21
CA THR A 689 -20.64 25.45 39.22
C THR A 689 -19.92 25.92 40.49
N GLU A 690 -20.62 26.60 41.39
CA GLU A 690 -20.04 27.03 42.69
C GLU A 690 -19.59 25.83 43.54
N ASP A 691 -20.30 24.71 43.45
CA ASP A 691 -20.04 23.47 44.21
C ASP A 691 -19.17 22.43 43.47
N GLY A 692 -18.66 22.74 42.26
CA GLY A 692 -17.78 21.83 41.51
C GLY A 692 -17.97 21.85 39.99
N LYS A 693 -18.11 20.67 39.40
CA LYS A 693 -18.41 20.47 37.97
C LYS A 693 -19.76 19.75 37.86
N LYS A 694 -20.65 20.25 37.00
CA LYS A 694 -21.93 19.60 36.67
C LYS A 694 -21.85 19.00 35.28
N LEU A 695 -22.30 17.76 35.11
CA LEU A 695 -22.31 17.08 33.83
C LEU A 695 -23.25 17.79 32.83
N GLU A 696 -22.73 18.18 31.67
CA GLU A 696 -23.42 18.98 30.65
C GLU A 696 -23.75 18.15 29.40
N ASP A 697 -22.77 17.44 28.83
CA ASP A 697 -22.89 16.78 27.53
C ASP A 697 -21.98 15.53 27.43
N ILE A 698 -22.26 14.67 26.45
CA ILE A 698 -21.57 13.39 26.21
C ILE A 698 -21.32 13.17 24.71
N ARG A 699 -20.15 12.62 24.36
CA ARG A 699 -19.82 12.15 23.01
C ARG A 699 -19.25 10.74 23.06
N LEU A 700 -19.75 9.88 22.19
CA LEU A 700 -19.23 8.54 21.94
C LEU A 700 -18.21 8.61 20.79
N ILE A 701 -17.08 7.94 20.97
CA ILE A 701 -15.97 7.88 20.01
C ILE A 701 -15.51 6.43 19.83
N ASP A 702 -14.73 6.18 18.77
CA ASP A 702 -14.12 4.87 18.51
C ASP A 702 -15.12 3.75 18.16
N TRP A 703 -15.56 3.74 16.90
CA TRP A 703 -16.59 2.82 16.39
C TRP A 703 -15.99 1.59 15.67
N GLN A 704 -14.75 1.22 16.00
CA GLN A 704 -13.97 0.20 15.28
C GLN A 704 -14.60 -1.20 15.33
N VAL A 705 -15.22 -1.57 16.45
CA VAL A 705 -15.83 -2.90 16.65
C VAL A 705 -17.35 -2.86 16.65
N ILE A 706 -17.92 -1.86 15.96
CA ILE A 706 -19.37 -1.76 15.71
C ILE A 706 -19.90 -3.08 15.15
N LYS A 707 -21.02 -3.57 15.70
CA LYS A 707 -21.62 -4.83 15.27
C LYS A 707 -23.12 -4.85 15.51
N VAL A 708 -23.80 -5.88 15.03
CA VAL A 708 -25.19 -6.15 15.39
C VAL A 708 -25.22 -7.10 16.60
N GLY A 709 -26.15 -6.87 17.53
CA GLY A 709 -26.35 -7.76 18.67
C GLY A 709 -27.36 -7.21 19.68
N SER A 710 -27.46 -7.87 20.83
CA SER A 710 -28.33 -7.42 21.91
C SER A 710 -27.83 -6.08 22.49
N PRO A 711 -28.70 -5.08 22.70
CA PRO A 711 -28.38 -3.83 23.41
C PRO A 711 -27.67 -4.03 24.76
N VAL A 712 -27.89 -5.17 25.39
CA VAL A 712 -27.25 -5.54 26.67
C VAL A 712 -25.74 -5.68 26.55
N CYS A 713 -25.17 -6.01 25.38
CA CYS A 713 -23.73 -6.09 25.22
C CYS A 713 -23.05 -4.75 25.55
N ASP A 714 -23.52 -3.65 24.96
CA ASP A 714 -23.01 -2.30 25.25
C ASP A 714 -23.25 -1.90 26.71
N LEU A 715 -24.46 -2.13 27.22
CA LEU A 715 -24.85 -1.73 28.58
C LEU A 715 -24.08 -2.50 29.66
N SER A 716 -23.95 -3.82 29.51
CA SER A 716 -23.26 -4.68 30.47
C SER A 716 -21.76 -4.46 30.42
N TYR A 717 -21.17 -4.24 29.24
CA TYR A 717 -19.75 -3.89 29.13
C TYR A 717 -19.46 -2.57 29.84
N CYS A 718 -20.21 -1.51 29.56
CA CYS A 718 -20.01 -0.23 30.24
C CYS A 718 -20.19 -0.34 31.76
N LEU A 719 -21.22 -1.06 32.22
CA LEU A 719 -21.53 -1.20 33.64
C LEU A 719 -20.44 -1.98 34.37
N TYR A 720 -20.10 -3.19 33.90
CA TYR A 720 -19.17 -4.08 34.61
C TYR A 720 -17.69 -3.66 34.51
N SER A 721 -17.29 -2.95 33.45
CA SER A 721 -15.94 -2.38 33.34
C SER A 721 -15.80 -0.97 33.95
N GLY A 722 -16.94 -0.31 34.21
CA GLY A 722 -16.98 1.12 34.51
C GLY A 722 -17.40 1.51 35.92
N THR A 723 -18.09 0.64 36.66
CA THR A 723 -18.83 1.03 37.88
C THR A 723 -18.50 0.14 39.08
N SER A 724 -18.94 0.58 40.27
CA SER A 724 -18.76 -0.14 41.54
C SER A 724 -19.96 -1.03 41.89
N LYS A 725 -19.81 -1.84 42.94
CA LYS A 725 -20.88 -2.67 43.50
C LYS A 725 -22.19 -1.90 43.76
N ASP A 726 -22.12 -0.65 44.22
CA ASP A 726 -23.33 0.14 44.52
C ASP A 726 -24.20 0.33 43.26
N VAL A 727 -23.59 0.43 42.08
CA VAL A 727 -24.32 0.51 40.80
C VAL A 727 -24.88 -0.87 40.42
N PHE A 728 -24.12 -1.94 40.65
CA PHE A 728 -24.57 -3.31 40.39
C PHE A 728 -25.83 -3.65 41.21
N ASP A 729 -25.83 -3.31 42.50
CA ASP A 729 -26.95 -3.53 43.42
C ASP A 729 -28.21 -2.78 42.98
N ASN A 730 -28.05 -1.67 42.25
CA ASN A 730 -29.14 -0.84 41.73
C ASN A 730 -29.39 -1.03 40.22
N LEU A 731 -28.92 -2.14 39.62
CA LEU A 731 -29.06 -2.44 38.18
C LEU A 731 -30.47 -2.15 37.63
N LYS A 732 -31.51 -2.53 38.36
CA LYS A 732 -32.91 -2.36 37.93
C LYS A 732 -33.26 -0.89 37.64
N GLU A 733 -32.71 0.04 38.42
CA GLU A 733 -32.90 1.48 38.23
C GLU A 733 -32.26 1.93 36.91
N TYR A 734 -31.01 1.52 36.66
CA TYR A 734 -30.31 1.86 35.43
C TYR A 734 -30.97 1.26 34.19
N LEU A 735 -31.44 0.00 34.25
CA LEU A 735 -32.23 -0.60 33.17
C LEU A 735 -33.50 0.20 32.88
N LYS A 736 -34.17 0.72 33.92
CA LYS A 736 -35.34 1.58 33.76
C LYS A 736 -34.96 2.91 33.11
N ILE A 737 -33.85 3.53 33.52
CA ILE A 737 -33.32 4.76 32.92
C ILE A 737 -33.04 4.58 31.42
N TYR A 738 -32.36 3.48 31.05
CA TYR A 738 -32.14 3.12 29.65
C TYR A 738 -33.46 2.94 28.91
N TYR A 739 -34.38 2.15 29.48
CA TYR A 739 -35.63 1.78 28.82
C TYR A 739 -36.56 2.99 28.63
N GLU A 740 -36.64 3.90 29.59
CA GLU A 740 -37.41 5.13 29.48
C GLU A 740 -36.88 6.01 28.34
N SER A 741 -35.55 6.14 28.22
CA SER A 741 -34.93 6.86 27.10
C SER A 741 -35.20 6.19 25.75
N PHE A 742 -34.95 4.88 25.67
CA PHE A 742 -35.17 4.05 24.49
C PHE A 742 -36.63 4.09 24.02
N SER A 743 -37.57 3.77 24.90
CA SER A 743 -38.99 3.68 24.57
C SER A 743 -39.58 5.04 24.21
N SER A 744 -39.18 6.11 24.91
CA SER A 744 -39.60 7.49 24.60
C SER A 744 -39.11 7.91 23.21
N PHE A 745 -37.84 7.67 22.89
CA PHE A 745 -37.28 8.07 21.61
C PHE A 745 -37.76 7.19 20.46
N LEU A 746 -37.90 5.87 20.66
CA LEU A 746 -38.46 4.95 19.67
C LEU A 746 -39.90 5.32 19.28
N LYS A 747 -40.72 5.74 20.25
CA LYS A 747 -42.06 6.31 20.00
C LYS A 747 -42.00 7.59 19.18
N LYS A 748 -41.07 8.50 19.48
CA LYS A 748 -40.87 9.72 18.67
C LYS A 748 -40.48 9.37 17.23
N LEU A 749 -39.71 8.30 17.03
CA LEU A 749 -39.35 7.78 15.71
C LEU A 749 -40.49 7.02 15.01
N GLY A 750 -41.66 6.87 15.64
CA GLY A 750 -42.87 6.29 15.03
C GLY A 750 -43.03 4.79 15.21
N SER A 751 -42.22 4.13 16.03
CA SER A 751 -42.32 2.69 16.30
C SER A 751 -42.83 2.39 17.72
N ASP A 752 -43.32 1.16 17.92
CA ASP A 752 -43.90 0.70 19.20
C ASP A 752 -42.88 -0.10 20.03
N PRO A 753 -42.35 0.44 21.14
CA PRO A 753 -41.36 -0.26 21.96
C PRO A 753 -41.90 -1.52 22.63
N GLU A 754 -43.19 -1.61 22.95
CA GLU A 754 -43.74 -2.82 23.59
C GLU A 754 -43.78 -4.01 22.63
N LYS A 755 -43.82 -3.75 21.32
CA LYS A 755 -43.72 -4.79 20.29
C LYS A 755 -42.28 -5.08 19.92
N LEU A 756 -41.47 -4.04 19.77
CA LEU A 756 -40.13 -4.16 19.20
C LEU A 756 -39.07 -4.52 20.23
N PHE A 757 -39.21 -4.14 21.49
CA PHE A 757 -38.33 -4.55 22.58
C PHE A 757 -38.97 -4.20 23.94
N PRO A 758 -39.84 -5.06 24.50
CA PRO A 758 -40.50 -4.79 25.77
C PRO A 758 -39.52 -4.82 26.95
N PHE A 759 -39.84 -4.13 28.06
CA PHE A 759 -38.95 -4.07 29.23
C PHE A 759 -38.63 -5.45 29.83
N GLU A 760 -39.58 -6.39 29.76
CA GLU A 760 -39.34 -7.78 30.16
C GLU A 760 -38.29 -8.47 29.27
N ALA A 761 -38.30 -8.23 27.96
CA ALA A 761 -37.28 -8.74 27.05
C ALA A 761 -35.90 -8.17 27.37
N LEU A 762 -35.79 -6.89 27.75
CA LEU A 762 -34.53 -6.30 28.22
C LEU A 762 -33.96 -7.03 29.44
N LYS A 763 -34.81 -7.39 30.42
CA LYS A 763 -34.38 -8.14 31.60
C LYS A 763 -33.94 -9.56 31.28
N GLU A 764 -34.65 -10.26 30.39
CA GLU A 764 -34.25 -11.60 29.95
C GLU A 764 -32.98 -11.56 29.09
N HIS A 765 -32.84 -10.55 28.23
CA HIS A 765 -31.59 -10.28 27.51
C HIS A 765 -30.45 -10.00 28.48
N TRP A 766 -30.70 -9.32 29.61
CA TRP A 766 -29.65 -9.10 30.61
C TRP A 766 -29.08 -10.41 31.12
N LYS A 767 -29.93 -11.35 31.54
CA LYS A 767 -29.49 -12.68 32.02
C LYS A 767 -28.68 -13.46 30.96
N ARG A 768 -29.06 -13.32 29.69
CA ARG A 768 -28.39 -14.03 28.59
C ARG A 768 -27.05 -13.39 28.22
N TYR A 769 -27.06 -12.10 27.90
CA TYR A 769 -25.95 -11.40 27.23
C TYR A 769 -25.03 -10.60 28.17
N ALA A 770 -25.35 -10.45 29.47
CA ALA A 770 -24.46 -9.78 30.44
C ALA A 770 -23.06 -10.42 30.56
N LYS A 771 -22.94 -11.68 30.13
CA LYS A 771 -21.68 -12.41 30.00
C LYS A 771 -20.71 -11.72 29.04
N PHE A 772 -21.19 -11.00 28.03
CA PHE A 772 -20.34 -10.16 27.19
C PHE A 772 -19.59 -9.13 28.03
N GLY A 773 -20.33 -8.38 28.85
CA GLY A 773 -19.74 -7.38 29.74
C GLY A 773 -18.81 -7.99 30.79
N MET A 774 -19.10 -9.21 31.27
CA MET A 774 -18.20 -9.97 32.14
C MET A 774 -16.86 -10.26 31.45
N CYS A 775 -16.89 -10.83 30.23
CA CYS A 775 -15.70 -11.16 29.45
C CYS A 775 -14.83 -9.92 29.22
N MET A 776 -15.45 -8.81 28.81
CA MET A 776 -14.73 -7.56 28.57
C MET A 776 -14.18 -6.96 29.88
N ALA A 777 -14.94 -7.01 30.97
CA ALA A 777 -14.50 -6.47 32.27
C ALA A 777 -13.26 -7.17 32.82
N PHE A 778 -13.07 -8.47 32.58
CA PHE A 778 -11.88 -9.20 33.04
C PHE A 778 -10.58 -8.62 32.51
N GLY A 779 -10.54 -8.22 31.23
CA GLY A 779 -9.37 -7.57 30.65
C GLY A 779 -9.30 -6.08 30.98
N ILE A 780 -10.42 -5.36 30.81
CA ILE A 780 -10.43 -3.90 30.89
C ILE A 780 -10.22 -3.38 32.31
N LEU A 781 -10.76 -4.05 33.34
CA LEU A 781 -10.51 -3.65 34.72
C LEU A 781 -9.01 -3.76 35.07
N LYS A 782 -8.31 -4.74 34.48
CA LYS A 782 -6.86 -4.88 34.65
C LYS A 782 -6.15 -3.67 34.05
N VAL A 783 -6.45 -3.33 32.79
CA VAL A 783 -5.90 -2.17 32.08
C VAL A 783 -6.18 -0.85 32.83
N LYS A 784 -7.39 -0.69 33.39
CA LYS A 784 -7.77 0.50 34.18
C LYS A 784 -6.95 0.66 35.47
N MET A 785 -6.42 -0.44 36.02
CA MET A 785 -5.64 -0.45 37.26
C MET A 785 -4.12 -0.44 37.04
N MET A 786 -3.64 -0.46 35.79
CA MET A 786 -2.22 -0.31 35.47
C MET A 786 -1.77 1.15 35.59
N ASP A 787 -0.48 1.34 35.90
CA ASP A 787 0.15 2.66 35.93
C ASP A 787 0.07 3.34 34.54
N LYS A 788 -0.26 4.64 34.52
CA LYS A 788 -0.43 5.40 33.26
C LYS A 788 0.86 5.42 32.42
N ASN A 789 2.04 5.43 33.05
CA ASN A 789 3.32 5.43 32.34
C ASN A 789 3.66 4.05 31.75
N TYR A 790 3.19 2.97 32.39
CA TYR A 790 3.40 1.62 31.86
C TYR A 790 2.63 1.40 30.56
N ILE A 791 1.38 1.87 30.49
CA ILE A 791 0.55 1.78 29.27
C ILE A 791 1.14 2.63 28.13
N ALA A 792 1.71 3.79 28.46
CA ALA A 792 2.27 4.72 27.50
C ALA A 792 3.46 4.15 26.72
N ASP A 793 4.34 3.39 27.38
CA ASP A 793 5.58 2.92 26.79
C ASP A 793 5.49 1.53 26.13
N SER A 794 4.36 0.81 26.26
CA SER A 794 4.36 -0.66 26.11
C SER A 794 3.17 -1.31 25.39
N LEU A 795 2.28 -0.57 24.71
CA LEU A 795 1.15 -1.17 23.97
C LEU A 795 0.95 -0.65 22.54
N ASP A 796 1.50 0.50 22.18
CA ASP A 796 1.35 1.07 20.84
C ASP A 796 2.20 0.31 19.81
N GLY A 797 1.63 0.01 18.64
CA GLY A 797 2.34 -0.64 17.54
C GLY A 797 2.89 -2.04 17.87
N LEU A 798 2.42 -2.65 18.96
CA LEU A 798 2.75 -4.02 19.33
C LEU A 798 1.86 -5.00 18.61
N ASP A 799 2.41 -6.18 18.31
CA ASP A 799 1.55 -7.29 17.90
C ASP A 799 0.72 -7.79 19.09
N SER A 800 -0.30 -8.61 18.80
CA SER A 800 -1.19 -9.11 19.85
C SER A 800 -0.45 -9.82 20.99
N ASN A 801 0.59 -10.61 20.70
CA ASN A 801 1.33 -11.37 21.72
C ASN A 801 2.09 -10.42 22.65
N GLU A 802 2.84 -9.48 22.07
CA GLU A 802 3.61 -8.48 22.80
C GLU A 802 2.68 -7.63 23.69
N ALA A 803 1.54 -7.20 23.16
CA ALA A 803 0.55 -6.42 23.90
C ALA A 803 -0.04 -7.20 25.09
N PHE A 804 -0.44 -8.46 24.88
CA PHE A 804 -0.99 -9.28 25.97
C PHE A 804 0.05 -9.68 27.01
N GLU A 805 1.30 -9.92 26.61
CA GLU A 805 2.41 -10.18 27.55
C GLU A 805 2.68 -8.95 28.44
N SER A 806 2.70 -7.76 27.85
CA SER A 806 2.78 -6.49 28.59
C SER A 806 1.61 -6.37 29.59
N MET A 807 0.37 -6.57 29.13
CA MET A 807 -0.80 -6.56 30.02
C MET A 807 -0.74 -7.62 31.12
N ASN A 808 -0.07 -8.74 30.90
CA ASN A 808 0.09 -9.81 31.87
C ASN A 808 1.13 -9.52 32.95
N THR A 809 2.21 -8.83 32.58
CA THR A 809 3.33 -8.51 33.48
C THR A 809 3.17 -7.17 34.20
N ALA A 810 2.20 -6.35 33.81
CA ALA A 810 1.89 -5.08 34.44
C ALA A 810 1.58 -5.20 35.93
N LYS A 811 2.15 -4.30 36.75
CA LYS A 811 1.80 -4.17 38.17
C LYS A 811 0.44 -3.49 38.32
N ILE A 812 -0.44 -4.11 39.09
CA ILE A 812 -1.78 -3.60 39.43
C ILE A 812 -2.00 -3.69 40.95
N ASP A 813 -3.00 -2.96 41.45
CA ASP A 813 -3.54 -3.18 42.80
C ASP A 813 -4.36 -4.48 42.80
N GLU A 814 -3.68 -5.60 43.08
CA GLU A 814 -4.26 -6.95 43.00
C GLU A 814 -5.42 -7.14 44.00
N ASP A 815 -5.35 -6.53 45.19
CA ASP A 815 -6.42 -6.63 46.19
C ASP A 815 -7.70 -5.90 45.72
N LYS A 816 -7.56 -4.69 45.17
CA LYS A 816 -8.68 -3.94 44.60
C LYS A 816 -9.25 -4.66 43.37
N PHE A 817 -8.39 -5.18 42.49
CA PHE A 817 -8.80 -5.94 41.32
C PHE A 817 -9.60 -7.20 41.71
N LYS A 818 -9.02 -8.03 42.58
CA LYS A 818 -9.64 -9.24 43.14
C LYS A 818 -11.00 -8.94 43.78
N LYS A 819 -11.07 -7.89 44.61
CA LYS A 819 -12.33 -7.48 45.25
C LYS A 819 -13.39 -7.13 44.20
N THR A 820 -13.04 -6.30 43.21
CA THR A 820 -13.96 -5.85 42.16
C THR A 820 -14.50 -7.02 41.33
N ILE A 821 -13.62 -7.96 40.93
CA ILE A 821 -14.02 -9.16 40.20
C ILE A 821 -14.98 -10.03 41.01
N ARG A 822 -14.71 -10.25 42.30
CA ARG A 822 -15.60 -11.05 43.15
C ARG A 822 -16.97 -10.39 43.32
N GLU A 823 -17.03 -9.07 43.44
CA GLU A 823 -18.29 -8.32 43.52
C GLU A 823 -19.10 -8.45 42.22
N LEU A 824 -18.44 -8.33 41.06
CA LEU A 824 -19.03 -8.53 39.73
C LEU A 824 -19.59 -9.96 39.58
N LEU A 825 -18.77 -10.98 39.85
CA LEU A 825 -19.18 -12.39 39.72
C LEU A 825 -20.34 -12.74 40.66
N ARG A 826 -20.32 -12.19 41.88
CA ARG A 826 -21.40 -12.37 42.85
C ARG A 826 -22.70 -11.78 42.34
N HIS A 827 -22.65 -10.55 41.84
CA HIS A 827 -23.82 -9.90 41.27
C HIS A 827 -24.39 -10.70 40.09
N LEU A 828 -23.55 -11.16 39.15
CA LEU A 828 -23.99 -12.02 38.04
C LEU A 828 -24.63 -13.33 38.53
N CYS A 829 -24.10 -13.92 39.60
CA CYS A 829 -24.66 -15.13 40.20
C CYS A 829 -26.04 -14.87 40.83
N GLU A 830 -26.19 -13.77 41.56
CA GLU A 830 -27.42 -13.35 42.24
C GLU A 830 -28.58 -13.05 41.28
N ILE A 831 -28.27 -12.51 40.09
CA ILE A 831 -29.26 -12.22 39.06
C ILE A 831 -29.46 -13.36 38.04
N ASP A 832 -28.81 -14.51 38.28
CA ASP A 832 -28.83 -15.70 37.41
C ASP A 832 -28.34 -15.41 35.97
N ALA A 833 -27.33 -14.55 35.84
CA ALA A 833 -26.66 -14.21 34.60
C ALA A 833 -25.28 -14.89 34.44
N LEU A 834 -24.75 -15.47 35.53
CA LEU A 834 -23.49 -16.23 35.54
C LEU A 834 -23.65 -17.58 34.88
#